data_AF-A0A2R5FJB0-F1
#
_entry.id   AF-A0A2R5FJB0-F1
#
_cell.length_a   1.000
_cell.length_b   1.000
_cell.length_c   1.000
_cell.angle_alpha   90.00
_cell.angle_beta   90.00
_cell.angle_gamma   90.00
#
_symmetry.space_group_name_H-M   'P 1'
#
loop_
_entity.id
_entity.type
_entity.pdbx_description
1 polymer ?
#
loop_
_entity_poly.entity_id
_entity_poly.type
_entity_poly.pdbx_seq_one_letter_code
_entity_poly.pdbx_strand_id
1 'polypeptide(L)'
;MADTNGNGRNVIIFVADGLRNGSVNPIDTPTLYSIRQQGVSFANSHSLFPTFTTPNASAIATGHYLGDTGDFSNTIYTGFPSPNANGSVTPFIENDAVLGDIDEKFPGNNFLDEESLLAYARSQGFNTAAVGKLGPVAIQDVTQVNREGGTTGTIPTPDTIIIDDTTNGATPPPTAAGSPSGVPLDPDIVNRLQAAGLDVKPTPRVQPAGTNTTPGTLNANVAQQQYFADATTKVILPKFQEEGKPFALVYWSRDPDGTQHNQGDSLNTLTPGINGPTSKAGVKNADDNLKQLLDYLKSTGLDKTTDVFITSDHGFSTISKQAIDSQGTKTTSYAATQTYEGVNPGFLPAGFVAIDLAHDLGLPLYDPNPTTLPPNLNQIQYATVDATKGQRPISGNGVIGGTGEVINGQLDPGTKIVVAANGGSDLIYLPNGNANFAKQVVDLLSQKDYISGIFVDDAYGDIPGALPLSAIGLKGDAKTPVPSIVINFKSFSTDPSNPNNPQAQVEIADTTLQQGQGMHGSFGRGDTFNNMVAIGPDFKQGYVDYAPVSNADVTPTLARILGLDIPSNGDLKGRVITEALVGGPNAVLSNKQVLTSEETANGQATILDSQSVGNTQYFTAAGFDGRTVGLTTLDLQFGSTSSDDVTLKANQTLFTGDGADFVGGTKGNTIVTGSGDDTVLVGSNSSVSTGDGNDQVFIGTNGPANNTTVDGGAGNDEITVVEANGSNNLFGAAGNDTLTVVEGTRQLSFGGSGNDTLTSKGSNNRLYGGSGDDKLFSGVNDSLFGGDGDDVLFAGQQGGNRLSGGAGIDQFWIANGSLPTSKNIVTDFAIGTDKIGLGGIGVNQFSGLTLLQQGNDTLVKIGNTELVSLVGITSTSLTANDFVFSANAI
;
A
#
# COMPACT_ATOMS: atom_id res chain seq x y z
N MET A 1 28.26 -8.56 -8.51
CA MET A 1 28.97 -9.85 -8.66
C MET A 1 28.73 -10.63 -7.38
N ALA A 2 28.37 -11.92 -7.48
CA ALA A 2 28.07 -12.76 -6.31
C ALA A 2 29.33 -12.98 -5.46
N ASP A 3 29.23 -12.77 -4.15
CA ASP A 3 30.27 -13.09 -3.19
C ASP A 3 30.45 -14.61 -3.10
N THR A 4 31.66 -15.08 -3.43
CA THR A 4 32.11 -16.47 -3.42
C THR A 4 32.53 -16.96 -2.02
N ASN A 5 32.11 -16.31 -0.94
CA ASN A 5 32.44 -16.68 0.43
C ASN A 5 31.68 -17.93 0.95
N GLY A 6 31.80 -19.07 0.26
CA GLY A 6 31.77 -20.45 0.81
C GLY A 6 30.55 -20.96 1.61
N ASN A 7 29.63 -20.11 2.05
CA ASN A 7 28.38 -20.44 2.74
C ASN A 7 27.25 -20.00 1.81
N GLY A 8 26.42 -20.92 1.34
CA GLY A 8 25.34 -20.59 0.41
C GLY A 8 24.35 -19.58 0.99
N ARG A 9 23.60 -18.91 0.09
CA ARG A 9 22.53 -17.98 0.45
C ARG A 9 21.24 -18.72 0.76
N ASN A 10 20.46 -18.17 1.69
CA ASN A 10 19.13 -18.65 2.03
C ASN A 10 18.12 -17.54 1.77
N VAL A 11 16.87 -17.92 1.52
CA VAL A 11 15.78 -16.95 1.41
C VAL A 11 14.57 -17.37 2.24
N ILE A 12 13.89 -16.38 2.81
CA ILE A 12 12.56 -16.53 3.41
C ILE A 12 11.60 -15.56 2.72
N ILE A 13 10.48 -16.07 2.23
CA ILE A 13 9.33 -15.26 1.84
C ILE A 13 8.35 -15.28 3.02
N PHE A 14 8.13 -14.13 3.65
CA PHE A 14 7.08 -13.97 4.65
C PHE A 14 5.88 -13.28 3.99
N VAL A 15 4.72 -13.94 3.96
CA VAL A 15 3.48 -13.39 3.45
C VAL A 15 2.56 -13.06 4.61
N ALA A 16 2.20 -11.79 4.77
CA ALA A 16 1.18 -11.33 5.70
C ALA A 16 -0.15 -11.16 4.95
N ASP A 17 -0.94 -12.22 4.85
CA ASP A 17 -2.12 -12.29 3.99
C ASP A 17 -3.13 -11.15 4.25
N GLY A 18 -3.48 -10.40 3.21
CA GLY A 18 -4.39 -9.25 3.30
C GLY A 18 -3.82 -8.01 4.02
N LEU A 19 -2.51 -7.93 4.26
CA LEU A 19 -1.90 -6.76 4.90
C LEU A 19 -1.83 -5.55 3.94
N ARG A 20 -2.71 -4.58 4.18
CA ARG A 20 -2.75 -3.30 3.46
C ARG A 20 -1.51 -2.43 3.76
N ASN A 21 -1.00 -1.73 2.75
CA ASN A 21 0.19 -0.88 2.86
C ASN A 21 0.14 0.12 4.04
N GLY A 22 -0.99 0.82 4.20
CA GLY A 22 -1.19 1.86 5.21
C GLY A 22 -1.43 1.35 6.64
N SER A 23 -1.53 0.03 6.85
CA SER A 23 -1.70 -0.53 8.20
C SER A 23 -0.38 -0.67 8.96
N VAL A 24 0.77 -0.54 8.28
CA VAL A 24 2.10 -0.64 8.91
C VAL A 24 2.42 0.64 9.68
N ASN A 25 2.54 0.54 11.00
CA ASN A 25 2.80 1.67 11.89
C ASN A 25 3.57 1.25 13.17
N PRO A 26 4.16 2.19 13.93
CA PRO A 26 4.97 1.87 15.12
C PRO A 26 4.24 1.19 16.27
N ILE A 27 2.89 1.23 16.29
CA ILE A 27 2.07 0.73 17.40
C ILE A 27 1.56 -0.67 17.09
N ASP A 28 0.88 -0.84 15.95
CA ASP A 28 0.24 -2.10 15.60
C ASP A 28 1.23 -3.09 14.97
N THR A 29 2.27 -2.62 14.28
CA THR A 29 3.26 -3.44 13.56
C THR A 29 4.71 -2.92 13.75
N PRO A 30 5.24 -2.90 14.97
CA PRO A 30 6.56 -2.34 15.25
C PRO A 30 7.70 -3.04 14.47
N THR A 31 7.57 -4.34 14.19
CA THR A 31 8.60 -5.11 13.48
C THR A 31 8.66 -4.73 12.00
N LEU A 32 7.52 -4.75 11.31
CA LEU A 32 7.39 -4.31 9.92
C LEU A 32 7.79 -2.85 9.76
N TYR A 33 7.37 -1.99 10.68
CA TYR A 33 7.76 -0.57 10.69
C TYR A 33 9.28 -0.41 10.81
N SER A 34 9.91 -1.18 11.72
CA SER A 34 11.37 -1.18 11.89
C SER A 34 12.11 -1.63 10.62
N ILE A 35 11.61 -2.66 9.93
CA ILE A 35 12.20 -3.13 8.66
C ILE A 35 12.05 -2.07 7.58
N ARG A 36 10.90 -1.40 7.49
CA ARG A 36 10.67 -0.31 6.54
C ARG A 36 11.71 0.81 6.65
N GLN A 37 12.23 1.06 7.86
CA GLN A 37 13.26 2.08 8.11
C GLN A 37 14.70 1.56 7.87
N GLN A 38 14.94 0.26 8.08
CA GLN A 38 16.30 -0.31 8.12
C GLN A 38 16.67 -1.11 6.87
N GLY A 39 15.70 -1.70 6.19
CA GLY A 39 15.87 -2.48 4.97
C GLY A 39 15.46 -1.71 3.73
N VAL A 40 14.83 -2.41 2.78
CA VAL A 40 14.18 -1.84 1.60
C VAL A 40 12.70 -1.67 1.86
N SER A 41 12.19 -0.46 1.62
CA SER A 41 10.76 -0.15 1.60
C SER A 41 10.28 0.05 0.17
N PHE A 42 9.37 -0.79 -0.31
CA PHE A 42 8.78 -0.62 -1.63
C PHE A 42 7.55 0.30 -1.53
N ALA A 43 7.69 1.54 -1.96
CA ALA A 43 6.67 2.57 -1.84
C ALA A 43 5.52 2.41 -2.84
N ASN A 44 5.72 1.63 -3.91
CA ASN A 44 4.79 1.48 -5.02
C ASN A 44 4.53 0.00 -5.36
N SER A 45 4.18 -0.79 -4.34
CA SER A 45 3.90 -2.21 -4.48
C SER A 45 2.51 -2.51 -5.06
N HIS A 46 2.40 -3.65 -5.72
CA HIS A 46 1.20 -4.09 -6.42
C HIS A 46 0.89 -5.57 -6.17
N SER A 47 -0.36 -5.84 -5.81
CA SER A 47 -0.98 -7.15 -5.99
C SER A 47 -1.28 -7.33 -7.49
N LEU A 48 -1.27 -8.57 -7.98
CA LEU A 48 -1.82 -8.88 -9.29
C LEU A 48 -3.35 -8.91 -9.20
N PHE A 49 -4.03 -8.50 -10.27
CA PHE A 49 -5.49 -8.54 -10.37
C PHE A 49 -5.95 -9.76 -11.18
N PRO A 50 -6.98 -10.50 -10.75
CA PRO A 50 -7.78 -10.28 -9.53
C PRO A 50 -7.00 -10.49 -8.22
N THR A 51 -7.20 -9.59 -7.25
CA THR A 51 -6.38 -9.52 -6.02
C THR A 51 -6.85 -10.52 -4.96
N PHE A 52 -6.88 -11.80 -5.32
CA PHE A 52 -7.21 -12.91 -4.42
C PHE A 52 -5.96 -13.69 -3.98
N THR A 53 -6.13 -14.51 -2.94
CA THR A 53 -5.07 -15.28 -2.30
C THR A 53 -4.40 -16.26 -3.24
N THR A 54 -5.13 -17.21 -3.85
CA THR A 54 -4.50 -18.25 -4.71
C THR A 54 -3.85 -17.69 -5.97
N PRO A 55 -4.42 -16.70 -6.68
CA PRO A 55 -3.74 -16.06 -7.79
C PRO A 55 -2.41 -15.44 -7.42
N ASN A 56 -2.39 -14.64 -6.35
CA ASN A 56 -1.15 -13.99 -5.91
C ASN A 56 -0.18 -14.98 -5.27
N ALA A 57 -0.66 -16.09 -4.68
CA ALA A 57 0.20 -17.19 -4.26
C ALA A 57 0.90 -17.85 -5.45
N SER A 58 0.20 -18.04 -6.58
CA SER A 58 0.80 -18.56 -7.81
C SER A 58 1.87 -17.62 -8.36
N ALA A 59 1.63 -16.31 -8.31
CA ALA A 59 2.59 -15.29 -8.72
C ALA A 59 3.83 -15.26 -7.82
N ILE A 60 3.64 -15.32 -6.50
CA ILE A 60 4.74 -15.41 -5.53
C ILE A 60 5.54 -16.70 -5.75
N ALA A 61 4.86 -17.83 -6.03
CA ALA A 61 5.51 -19.12 -6.22
C ALA A 61 6.39 -19.17 -7.48
N THR A 62 5.92 -18.61 -8.59
CA THR A 62 6.49 -18.81 -9.94
C THR A 62 7.20 -17.59 -10.49
N GLY A 63 6.83 -16.39 -10.05
CA GLY A 63 7.23 -15.15 -10.68
C GLY A 63 6.44 -14.77 -11.93
N HIS A 64 5.30 -15.42 -12.17
CA HIS A 64 4.46 -15.22 -13.34
C HIS A 64 3.13 -14.54 -13.04
N TYR A 65 2.53 -13.95 -14.07
CA TYR A 65 1.18 -13.40 -14.03
C TYR A 65 0.15 -14.49 -14.28
N LEU A 66 -1.10 -14.18 -13.92
CA LEU A 66 -2.18 -15.16 -13.86
C LEU A 66 -2.57 -15.72 -15.23
N GLY A 67 -2.30 -14.98 -16.31
CA GLY A 67 -2.47 -15.46 -17.68
C GLY A 67 -1.56 -16.62 -18.05
N ASP A 68 -0.42 -16.79 -17.36
CA ASP A 68 0.46 -17.96 -17.51
C ASP A 68 0.10 -19.04 -16.50
N THR A 69 -0.14 -18.67 -15.23
CA THR A 69 -0.38 -19.68 -14.18
C THR A 69 -1.76 -20.33 -14.24
N GLY A 70 -2.76 -19.64 -14.80
CA GLY A 70 -4.14 -20.13 -14.83
C GLY A 70 -4.86 -20.19 -13.48
N ASP A 71 -4.21 -19.74 -12.40
CA ASP A 71 -4.86 -19.52 -11.11
C ASP A 71 -5.50 -18.12 -11.11
N PHE A 72 -6.70 -18.03 -11.70
CA PHE A 72 -7.35 -16.73 -11.95
C PHE A 72 -8.09 -16.15 -10.73
N SER A 73 -8.51 -16.99 -9.79
CA SER A 73 -9.19 -16.57 -8.55
C SER A 73 -9.29 -17.72 -7.54
N ASN A 74 -9.77 -17.44 -6.32
CA ASN A 74 -9.99 -18.47 -5.31
C ASN A 74 -11.10 -19.46 -5.69
N THR A 75 -12.00 -19.09 -6.60
CA THR A 75 -13.02 -19.93 -7.24
C THR A 75 -12.94 -19.75 -8.75
N ILE A 76 -12.70 -20.83 -9.48
CA ILE A 76 -12.59 -20.83 -10.95
C ILE A 76 -13.52 -21.88 -11.56
N TYR A 77 -13.86 -21.72 -12.83
CA TYR A 77 -14.51 -22.81 -13.58
C TYR A 77 -13.44 -23.78 -14.06
N THR A 78 -13.47 -25.02 -13.56
CA THR A 78 -12.46 -26.03 -13.89
C THR A 78 -12.75 -26.78 -15.19
N GLY A 79 -13.95 -26.63 -15.76
CA GLY A 79 -14.37 -27.40 -16.93
C GLY A 79 -14.80 -28.85 -16.61
N PHE A 80 -14.70 -29.29 -15.36
CA PHE A 80 -15.10 -30.63 -14.93
C PHE A 80 -15.56 -30.61 -13.46
N PRO A 81 -16.44 -31.52 -13.03
CA PRO A 81 -16.89 -31.59 -11.64
C PRO A 81 -15.78 -32.13 -10.72
N SER A 82 -15.34 -31.35 -9.74
CA SER A 82 -14.30 -31.75 -8.78
C SER A 82 -14.90 -32.68 -7.69
N PRO A 83 -14.35 -33.89 -7.49
CA PRO A 83 -14.78 -34.79 -6.41
C PRO A 83 -14.63 -34.16 -5.03
N ASN A 84 -13.51 -33.47 -4.76
CA ASN A 84 -13.26 -32.87 -3.46
C ASN A 84 -14.03 -31.56 -3.21
N ALA A 85 -14.79 -31.11 -4.21
CA ALA A 85 -15.77 -30.04 -4.10
C ALA A 85 -17.22 -30.54 -4.34
N ASN A 86 -17.53 -31.78 -3.95
CA ASN A 86 -18.86 -32.40 -4.10
C ASN A 86 -19.42 -32.37 -5.53
N GLY A 87 -18.55 -32.49 -6.53
CA GLY A 87 -18.94 -32.43 -7.94
C GLY A 87 -19.25 -31.03 -8.47
N SER A 88 -18.80 -29.97 -7.77
CA SER A 88 -18.86 -28.61 -8.29
C SER A 88 -17.93 -28.44 -9.49
N VAL A 89 -18.41 -27.73 -10.52
CA VAL A 89 -17.60 -27.26 -11.65
C VAL A 89 -16.96 -25.90 -11.40
N THR A 90 -17.34 -25.23 -10.30
CA THR A 90 -16.73 -24.00 -9.79
C THR A 90 -16.24 -24.23 -8.37
N PRO A 91 -15.20 -25.07 -8.18
CA PRO A 91 -14.70 -25.37 -6.85
C PRO A 91 -13.90 -24.19 -6.27
N PHE A 92 -13.92 -24.06 -4.95
CA PHE A 92 -13.04 -23.16 -4.21
C PHE A 92 -11.67 -23.82 -4.04
N ILE A 93 -10.63 -23.22 -4.59
CA ILE A 93 -9.31 -23.83 -4.78
C ILE A 93 -8.29 -23.47 -3.69
N GLU A 94 -8.65 -22.64 -2.71
CA GLU A 94 -7.90 -22.53 -1.44
C GLU A 94 -8.12 -23.81 -0.59
N ASN A 95 -7.72 -24.95 -1.16
CA ASN A 95 -7.94 -26.29 -0.64
C ASN A 95 -7.03 -27.30 -1.38
N ASP A 96 -6.11 -27.92 -0.66
CA ASP A 96 -5.15 -28.90 -1.20
C ASP A 96 -5.80 -30.09 -1.91
N ALA A 97 -7.01 -30.49 -1.48
CA ALA A 97 -7.74 -31.56 -2.13
C ALA A 97 -8.22 -31.17 -3.52
N VAL A 98 -8.77 -29.97 -3.64
CA VAL A 98 -9.20 -29.40 -4.93
C VAL A 98 -8.00 -29.07 -5.81
N LEU A 99 -6.91 -28.52 -5.26
CA LEU A 99 -5.69 -28.27 -6.03
C LEU A 99 -5.16 -29.56 -6.67
N GLY A 100 -5.09 -30.66 -5.93
CA GLY A 100 -4.70 -31.95 -6.51
C GLY A 100 -5.71 -32.51 -7.53
N ASP A 101 -7.02 -32.22 -7.39
CA ASP A 101 -8.02 -32.59 -8.42
C ASP A 101 -7.76 -31.87 -9.75
N ILE A 102 -7.33 -30.61 -9.69
CA ILE A 102 -6.98 -29.78 -10.84
C ILE A 102 -5.68 -30.32 -11.43
N ASP A 103 -4.63 -30.48 -10.61
CA ASP A 103 -3.29 -30.89 -11.03
C ASP A 103 -3.27 -32.21 -11.82
N GLU A 104 -4.02 -33.21 -11.35
CA GLU A 104 -4.15 -34.52 -12.02
C GLU A 104 -4.77 -34.47 -13.42
N LYS A 105 -5.45 -33.37 -13.78
CA LYS A 105 -6.05 -33.20 -15.11
C LYS A 105 -5.08 -32.65 -16.14
N PHE A 106 -3.93 -32.13 -15.71
CA PHE A 106 -2.98 -31.47 -16.59
C PHE A 106 -1.70 -32.30 -16.77
N PRO A 107 -1.14 -32.35 -17.99
CA PRO A 107 0.11 -33.05 -18.25
C PRO A 107 1.23 -32.56 -17.31
N GLY A 108 1.98 -33.49 -16.72
CA GLY A 108 3.09 -33.17 -15.83
C GLY A 108 2.71 -32.96 -14.37
N ASN A 109 1.42 -33.00 -14.02
CA ASN A 109 0.92 -32.73 -12.67
C ASN A 109 1.49 -31.41 -12.11
N ASN A 110 1.31 -30.36 -12.92
CA ASN A 110 1.55 -28.98 -12.55
C ASN A 110 0.58 -28.10 -13.35
N PHE A 111 -0.57 -27.77 -12.77
CA PHE A 111 -1.58 -26.95 -13.45
C PHE A 111 -1.13 -25.50 -13.65
N LEU A 112 -0.13 -25.03 -12.88
CA LEU A 112 0.43 -23.69 -13.00
C LEU A 112 1.25 -23.52 -14.28
N ASP A 113 1.61 -24.62 -14.95
CA ASP A 113 2.45 -24.64 -16.15
C ASP A 113 3.80 -23.92 -16.01
N GLU A 114 4.22 -23.59 -14.79
CA GLU A 114 5.46 -22.88 -14.46
C GLU A 114 6.14 -23.53 -13.26
N GLU A 115 7.46 -23.49 -13.24
CA GLU A 115 8.25 -24.04 -12.15
C GLU A 115 8.27 -23.05 -10.97
N SER A 116 7.93 -23.51 -9.76
CA SER A 116 8.00 -22.68 -8.57
C SER A 116 9.42 -22.57 -8.01
N LEU A 117 9.68 -21.50 -7.24
CA LEU A 117 10.96 -21.32 -6.55
C LEU A 117 11.30 -22.51 -5.64
N LEU A 118 10.32 -23.04 -4.88
CA LEU A 118 10.57 -24.18 -3.98
C LEU A 118 10.80 -25.47 -4.76
N ALA A 119 9.99 -25.75 -5.79
CA ALA A 119 10.16 -26.95 -6.60
C ALA A 119 11.55 -26.97 -7.28
N TYR A 120 11.95 -25.84 -7.86
CA TYR A 120 13.25 -25.72 -8.51
C TYR A 120 14.41 -25.78 -7.51
N ALA A 121 14.33 -25.04 -6.39
CA ALA A 121 15.37 -25.06 -5.36
C ALA A 121 15.56 -26.49 -4.79
N ARG A 122 14.47 -27.22 -4.52
CA ARG A 122 14.52 -28.63 -4.13
C ARG A 122 15.27 -29.47 -5.16
N SER A 123 14.96 -29.30 -6.46
CA SER A 123 15.64 -30.03 -7.54
C SER A 123 17.15 -29.78 -7.58
N GLN A 124 17.59 -28.61 -7.10
CA GLN A 124 19.01 -28.22 -6.98
C GLN A 124 19.63 -28.60 -5.63
N GLY A 125 18.91 -29.34 -4.78
CA GLY A 125 19.40 -29.87 -3.50
C GLY A 125 19.28 -28.91 -2.32
N PHE A 126 18.51 -27.83 -2.45
CA PHE A 126 18.17 -26.94 -1.34
C PHE A 126 17.19 -27.63 -0.39
N ASN A 127 17.22 -27.20 0.86
CA ASN A 127 16.15 -27.48 1.80
C ASN A 127 14.95 -26.57 1.53
N THR A 128 13.74 -27.11 1.51
CA THR A 128 12.54 -26.37 1.14
C THR A 128 11.40 -26.60 2.13
N ALA A 129 10.70 -25.52 2.49
CA ALA A 129 9.52 -25.60 3.33
C ALA A 129 8.50 -24.51 2.98
N ALA A 130 7.22 -24.85 3.12
CA ALA A 130 6.11 -23.91 3.06
C ALA A 130 5.21 -24.14 4.29
N VAL A 131 4.93 -23.09 5.06
CA VAL A 131 4.19 -23.19 6.34
C VAL A 131 3.12 -22.12 6.43
N GLY A 132 1.88 -22.47 6.82
CA GLY A 132 0.82 -21.49 7.09
C GLY A 132 -0.56 -21.83 6.55
N LYS A 133 -1.15 -20.92 5.76
CA LYS A 133 -2.53 -21.00 5.24
C LYS A 133 -2.70 -22.15 4.21
N LEU A 134 -3.65 -23.05 4.45
CA LEU A 134 -4.17 -24.07 3.50
C LEU A 134 -4.48 -23.44 2.14
N GLY A 135 -4.03 -24.04 1.04
CA GLY A 135 -4.19 -23.48 -0.31
C GLY A 135 -2.90 -22.81 -0.81
N PRO A 136 -2.61 -21.54 -0.47
CA PRO A 136 -1.46 -20.82 -1.00
C PRO A 136 -0.11 -21.44 -0.61
N VAL A 137 -0.03 -22.11 0.55
CA VAL A 137 1.15 -22.88 0.97
C VAL A 137 1.41 -24.07 0.06
N ALA A 138 0.36 -24.82 -0.32
CA ALA A 138 0.48 -25.92 -1.26
C ALA A 138 0.85 -25.43 -2.67
N ILE A 139 0.32 -24.27 -3.09
CA ILE A 139 0.65 -23.64 -4.38
C ILE A 139 2.14 -23.32 -4.52
N GLN A 140 2.86 -23.06 -3.41
CA GLN A 140 4.31 -22.85 -3.46
C GLN A 140 5.07 -24.06 -4.01
N ASP A 141 4.46 -25.25 -3.99
CA ASP A 141 4.99 -26.47 -4.60
C ASP A 141 3.87 -27.47 -4.91
N VAL A 142 3.01 -27.11 -5.87
CA VAL A 142 1.79 -27.88 -6.18
C VAL A 142 2.09 -29.35 -6.54
N THR A 143 3.28 -29.60 -7.09
CA THR A 143 3.73 -30.96 -7.44
C THR A 143 3.73 -31.92 -6.25
N GLN A 144 3.81 -31.40 -5.02
CA GLN A 144 3.92 -32.16 -3.78
C GLN A 144 2.56 -32.50 -3.13
N VAL A 145 1.45 -31.99 -3.68
CA VAL A 145 0.09 -32.35 -3.21
C VAL A 145 -0.60 -33.36 -4.12
N ASN A 146 0.12 -33.90 -5.11
CA ASN A 146 -0.33 -34.96 -6.00
C ASN A 146 -0.61 -36.27 -5.29
N ARG A 147 -1.60 -37.03 -5.77
CA ARG A 147 -2.05 -38.28 -5.14
C ARG A 147 -1.63 -39.52 -5.90
N GLU A 148 -1.15 -40.52 -5.16
CA GLU A 148 -1.02 -41.87 -5.69
C GLU A 148 -2.40 -42.51 -5.82
N GLY A 149 -2.80 -42.87 -7.05
CA GLY A 149 -4.09 -43.49 -7.33
C GLY A 149 -5.20 -42.54 -7.81
N GLY A 150 -4.84 -41.29 -8.16
CA GLY A 150 -5.76 -40.27 -8.67
C GLY A 150 -6.59 -39.60 -7.57
N THR A 151 -7.67 -38.91 -7.95
CA THR A 151 -8.46 -38.01 -7.08
C THR A 151 -9.04 -38.62 -5.79
N THR A 152 -8.99 -39.94 -5.64
CA THR A 152 -9.40 -40.69 -4.43
C THR A 152 -8.23 -41.27 -3.62
N GLY A 153 -7.00 -41.02 -4.07
CA GLY A 153 -5.75 -41.52 -3.52
C GLY A 153 -5.25 -40.72 -2.32
N THR A 154 -4.07 -41.09 -1.82
CA THR A 154 -3.38 -40.39 -0.74
C THR A 154 -2.22 -39.57 -1.28
N ILE A 155 -1.96 -38.42 -0.67
CA ILE A 155 -0.76 -37.63 -0.93
C ILE A 155 0.44 -38.41 -0.33
N PRO A 156 1.51 -38.69 -1.09
CA PRO A 156 2.75 -39.22 -0.54
C PRO A 156 3.39 -38.25 0.45
N THR A 157 4.36 -38.72 1.25
CA THR A 157 5.18 -37.79 2.05
C THR A 157 5.96 -36.87 1.12
N PRO A 158 5.73 -35.54 1.19
CA PRO A 158 6.37 -34.60 0.28
C PRO A 158 7.84 -34.39 0.65
N ASP A 159 8.67 -34.12 -0.35
CA ASP A 159 10.08 -33.76 -0.16
C ASP A 159 10.23 -32.32 0.32
N THR A 160 9.39 -31.41 -0.19
CA THR A 160 9.23 -30.06 0.38
C THR A 160 8.38 -30.17 1.64
N ILE A 161 8.86 -29.65 2.76
CA ILE A 161 8.10 -29.72 4.02
C ILE A 161 6.89 -28.78 3.91
N ILE A 162 5.68 -29.33 3.91
CA ILE A 162 4.44 -28.55 3.89
C ILE A 162 3.72 -28.72 5.24
N ILE A 163 3.49 -27.61 5.95
CA ILE A 163 2.70 -27.57 7.19
C ILE A 163 1.61 -26.50 7.06
N ASP A 164 0.38 -26.93 6.85
CA ASP A 164 -0.82 -26.11 6.61
C ASP A 164 -1.95 -26.43 7.61
N ASP A 165 -3.16 -25.89 7.43
CA ASP A 165 -4.31 -26.17 8.31
C ASP A 165 -4.77 -27.65 8.34
N THR A 166 -4.48 -28.42 7.29
CA THR A 166 -5.00 -29.80 7.13
C THR A 166 -3.96 -30.90 7.36
N THR A 167 -2.70 -30.50 7.52
CA THR A 167 -1.54 -31.36 7.69
C THR A 167 -1.80 -32.52 8.65
N ASN A 168 -1.36 -33.71 8.22
CA ASN A 168 -1.47 -34.96 8.96
C ASN A 168 -2.92 -35.33 9.31
N GLY A 169 -3.85 -35.04 8.38
CA GLY A 169 -5.28 -35.32 8.55
C GLY A 169 -5.93 -34.50 9.66
N ALA A 170 -5.50 -33.26 9.87
CA ALA A 170 -6.29 -32.27 10.56
C ALA A 170 -7.53 -31.95 9.71
N THR A 171 -8.71 -31.95 10.31
CA THR A 171 -9.96 -31.66 9.59
C THR A 171 -10.10 -30.14 9.44
N PRO A 172 -10.14 -29.59 8.22
CA PRO A 172 -10.40 -28.16 8.06
C PRO A 172 -11.89 -27.88 8.34
N PRO A 173 -12.22 -26.81 9.08
CA PRO A 173 -13.57 -26.25 9.05
C PRO A 173 -13.76 -25.47 7.73
N PRO A 174 -14.82 -25.67 6.92
CA PRO A 174 -15.92 -26.63 7.01
C PRO A 174 -15.96 -27.58 5.79
N THR A 175 -15.16 -28.64 5.73
CA THR A 175 -15.32 -29.65 4.66
C THR A 175 -16.00 -30.94 5.15
N ALA A 176 -16.70 -31.59 4.22
CA ALA A 176 -17.50 -32.78 4.43
C ALA A 176 -16.68 -33.96 5.00
N ALA A 177 -17.34 -34.78 5.82
CA ALA A 177 -16.77 -36.00 6.36
C ALA A 177 -16.33 -36.95 5.22
N GLY A 178 -15.02 -37.26 5.15
CA GLY A 178 -14.48 -38.30 4.26
C GLY A 178 -13.45 -37.87 3.21
N SER A 179 -13.01 -36.60 3.15
CA SER A 179 -11.92 -36.19 2.24
C SER A 179 -10.57 -36.89 2.55
N PRO A 180 -9.69 -37.05 1.55
CA PRO A 180 -8.34 -37.61 1.74
C PRO A 180 -7.58 -36.87 2.84
N SER A 181 -6.69 -37.59 3.53
CA SER A 181 -5.82 -37.02 4.56
C SER A 181 -5.06 -35.80 4.02
N GLY A 182 -5.08 -34.68 4.74
CA GLY A 182 -4.23 -33.53 4.42
C GLY A 182 -2.74 -33.89 4.43
N VAL A 183 -1.89 -32.99 3.95
CA VAL A 183 -0.50 -33.30 3.59
C VAL A 183 0.23 -34.03 4.72
N PRO A 184 0.77 -35.25 4.51
CA PRO A 184 1.43 -36.00 5.57
C PRO A 184 2.81 -35.44 5.91
N LEU A 185 3.30 -35.73 7.11
CA LEU A 185 4.62 -35.32 7.57
C LEU A 185 5.62 -36.46 7.53
N ASP A 186 6.87 -36.13 7.20
CA ASP A 186 7.99 -37.06 7.34
C ASP A 186 8.18 -37.46 8.83
N PRO A 187 8.51 -38.74 9.12
CA PRO A 187 8.73 -39.21 10.50
C PRO A 187 9.76 -38.40 11.30
N ASP A 188 10.80 -37.84 10.68
CA ASP A 188 11.77 -36.95 11.34
C ASP A 188 11.09 -35.68 11.85
N ILE A 189 10.25 -35.05 11.01
CA ILE A 189 9.49 -33.85 11.37
C ILE A 189 8.51 -34.14 12.50
N VAL A 190 7.82 -35.29 12.44
CA VAL A 190 6.93 -35.75 13.51
C VAL A 190 7.67 -35.85 14.86
N ASN A 191 8.84 -36.49 14.87
CA ASN A 191 9.65 -36.64 16.08
C ASN A 191 10.14 -35.28 16.61
N ARG A 192 10.54 -34.36 15.72
CA ARG A 192 11.00 -33.02 16.11
C ARG A 192 9.88 -32.15 16.66
N LEU A 193 8.68 -32.20 16.09
CA LEU A 193 7.50 -31.52 16.63
C LEU A 193 7.22 -31.99 18.07
N GLN A 194 7.18 -33.30 18.29
CA GLN A 194 6.96 -33.88 19.61
C GLN A 194 8.08 -33.50 20.60
N ALA A 195 9.34 -33.51 20.17
CA ALA A 195 10.47 -33.08 20.99
C ALA A 195 10.42 -31.59 21.35
N ALA A 196 9.87 -30.76 20.48
CA ALA A 196 9.61 -29.34 20.71
C ALA A 196 8.34 -29.07 21.55
N GLY A 197 7.59 -30.12 21.93
CA GLY A 197 6.33 -30.00 22.67
C GLY A 197 5.15 -29.51 21.82
N LEU A 198 5.22 -29.70 20.50
CA LEU A 198 4.18 -29.32 19.55
C LEU A 198 3.37 -30.55 19.13
N ASP A 199 2.08 -30.35 18.90
CA ASP A 199 1.22 -31.38 18.33
C ASP A 199 1.62 -31.69 16.89
N VAL A 200 1.42 -32.95 16.48
CA VAL A 200 1.67 -33.41 15.09
C VAL A 200 0.59 -32.99 14.12
N LYS A 201 -0.48 -32.36 14.63
CA LYS A 201 -1.54 -31.71 13.87
C LYS A 201 -1.54 -30.23 14.28
N PRO A 202 -1.76 -29.32 13.33
CA PRO A 202 -1.89 -27.91 13.64
C PRO A 202 -3.03 -27.62 14.62
N THR A 203 -2.82 -26.59 15.44
CA THR A 203 -3.88 -26.02 16.28
C THR A 203 -5.04 -25.55 15.38
N PRO A 204 -6.30 -25.98 15.64
CA PRO A 204 -7.43 -25.56 14.83
C PRO A 204 -7.68 -24.05 14.90
N ARG A 205 -8.08 -23.46 13.77
CA ARG A 205 -8.57 -22.09 13.70
C ARG A 205 -9.91 -21.95 14.42
N VAL A 206 -10.04 -20.93 15.29
CA VAL A 206 -11.28 -20.62 16.01
C VAL A 206 -11.72 -19.18 15.73
N GLN A 207 -12.35 -18.96 14.58
CA GLN A 207 -12.84 -17.65 14.15
C GLN A 207 -14.17 -17.78 13.39
N PRO A 208 -15.32 -17.82 14.10
CA PRO A 208 -16.61 -17.91 13.43
C PRO A 208 -16.87 -16.67 12.56
N ALA A 209 -17.41 -16.88 11.36
CA ALA A 209 -17.75 -15.79 10.44
C ALA A 209 -18.96 -14.95 10.92
N GLY A 210 -19.79 -15.49 11.81
CA GLY A 210 -21.05 -14.85 12.21
C GLY A 210 -22.18 -15.04 11.19
N THR A 211 -23.23 -14.25 11.32
CA THR A 211 -24.40 -14.20 10.42
C THR A 211 -24.86 -12.75 10.26
N ASN A 212 -25.89 -12.51 9.46
CA ASN A 212 -26.50 -11.17 9.33
C ASN A 212 -27.04 -10.58 10.66
N THR A 213 -27.24 -11.42 11.69
CA THR A 213 -27.73 -11.01 13.02
C THR A 213 -26.78 -11.34 14.16
N THR A 214 -25.75 -12.15 13.92
CA THR A 214 -24.76 -12.57 14.92
C THR A 214 -23.39 -12.07 14.51
N PRO A 215 -22.69 -11.26 15.32
CA PRO A 215 -21.35 -10.83 14.99
C PRO A 215 -20.40 -12.01 14.78
N GLY A 216 -19.38 -11.81 13.93
CA GLY A 216 -18.30 -12.75 13.77
C GLY A 216 -17.34 -12.76 14.98
N THR A 217 -16.12 -13.24 14.78
CA THR A 217 -15.09 -13.30 15.82
C THR A 217 -14.74 -11.93 16.37
N LEU A 218 -14.44 -11.86 17.66
CA LEU A 218 -13.85 -10.68 18.33
C LEU A 218 -12.39 -10.94 18.74
N ASN A 219 -11.77 -11.98 18.17
CA ASN A 219 -10.41 -12.41 18.48
C ASN A 219 -9.64 -12.74 17.19
N ALA A 220 -8.36 -12.35 17.20
CA ALA A 220 -7.38 -12.73 16.19
C ALA A 220 -6.98 -14.21 16.29
N ASN A 221 -6.36 -14.75 15.23
CA ASN A 221 -6.04 -16.18 15.11
C ASN A 221 -4.71 -16.56 15.79
N VAL A 222 -4.48 -16.08 17.01
CA VAL A 222 -3.17 -16.14 17.66
C VAL A 222 -2.69 -17.58 17.88
N ALA A 223 -3.56 -18.49 18.36
CA ALA A 223 -3.13 -19.83 18.76
C ALA A 223 -2.67 -20.71 17.58
N GLN A 224 -3.36 -20.63 16.44
CA GLN A 224 -2.96 -21.36 15.24
C GLN A 224 -1.70 -20.74 14.62
N GLN A 225 -1.64 -19.42 14.52
CA GLN A 225 -0.48 -18.75 13.96
C GLN A 225 0.79 -18.95 14.82
N GLN A 226 0.65 -19.00 16.15
CA GLN A 226 1.75 -19.34 17.06
C GLN A 226 2.26 -20.76 16.83
N TYR A 227 1.39 -21.73 16.52
CA TYR A 227 1.80 -23.09 16.17
C TYR A 227 2.70 -23.09 14.92
N PHE A 228 2.31 -22.36 13.88
CA PHE A 228 3.10 -22.28 12.65
C PHE A 228 4.45 -21.59 12.86
N ALA A 229 4.48 -20.49 13.62
CA ALA A 229 5.73 -19.80 13.98
C ALA A 229 6.66 -20.70 14.81
N ASP A 230 6.08 -21.48 15.73
CA ASP A 230 6.82 -22.46 16.55
C ASP A 230 7.33 -23.64 15.72
N ALA A 231 6.51 -24.22 14.83
CA ALA A 231 6.95 -25.28 13.92
C ALA A 231 8.12 -24.80 13.05
N THR A 232 8.06 -23.55 12.58
CA THR A 232 9.13 -22.96 11.78
C THR A 232 10.42 -22.77 12.59
N THR A 233 10.34 -22.13 13.75
CA THR A 233 11.53 -21.71 14.52
C THR A 233 12.08 -22.77 15.48
N LYS A 234 11.27 -23.75 15.88
CA LYS A 234 11.67 -24.82 16.80
C LYS A 234 11.93 -26.15 16.10
N VAL A 235 11.48 -26.33 14.85
CA VAL A 235 11.63 -27.59 14.12
C VAL A 235 12.32 -27.40 12.77
N ILE A 236 11.74 -26.61 11.86
CA ILE A 236 12.20 -26.53 10.47
C ILE A 236 13.55 -25.84 10.35
N LEU A 237 13.68 -24.61 10.86
CA LEU A 237 14.94 -23.87 10.78
C LEU A 237 16.09 -24.56 11.54
N PRO A 238 15.89 -25.13 12.75
CA PRO A 238 16.90 -25.96 13.40
C PRO A 238 17.35 -27.16 12.55
N LYS A 239 16.42 -27.89 11.93
CA LYS A 239 16.75 -28.99 11.01
C LYS A 239 17.58 -28.50 9.84
N PHE A 240 17.19 -27.38 9.20
CA PHE A 240 17.95 -26.83 8.06
C PHE A 240 19.36 -26.42 8.47
N GLN A 241 19.52 -25.83 9.66
CA GLN A 241 20.83 -25.49 10.20
C GLN A 241 21.70 -26.72 10.49
N GLU A 242 21.11 -27.79 11.06
CA GLU A 242 21.81 -29.07 11.30
C GLU A 242 22.31 -29.72 10.01
N GLU A 243 21.52 -29.62 8.94
CA GLU A 243 21.87 -30.19 7.63
C GLU A 243 22.91 -29.36 6.87
N GLY A 244 23.06 -28.08 7.21
CA GLY A 244 24.09 -27.18 6.65
C GLY A 244 23.94 -26.91 5.15
N LYS A 245 22.75 -27.14 4.60
CA LYS A 245 22.42 -26.86 3.20
C LYS A 245 21.77 -25.48 3.05
N PRO A 246 21.94 -24.81 1.90
CA PRO A 246 21.13 -23.66 1.53
C PRO A 246 19.64 -23.98 1.57
N PHE A 247 18.80 -23.00 1.87
CA PHE A 247 17.34 -23.21 1.93
C PHE A 247 16.51 -22.08 1.31
N ALA A 248 15.31 -22.44 0.87
CA ALA A 248 14.23 -21.54 0.52
C ALA A 248 12.98 -21.87 1.35
N LEU A 249 12.42 -20.90 2.05
CA LEU A 249 11.27 -21.11 2.93
C LEU A 249 10.18 -20.08 2.66
N VAL A 250 8.93 -20.52 2.58
CA VAL A 250 7.76 -19.64 2.57
C VAL A 250 7.01 -19.79 3.89
N TYR A 251 6.78 -18.66 4.56
CA TYR A 251 5.91 -18.57 5.73
C TYR A 251 4.71 -17.70 5.37
N TRP A 252 3.53 -18.29 5.36
CA TRP A 252 2.28 -17.62 4.99
C TRP A 252 1.40 -17.40 6.22
N SER A 253 1.48 -16.22 6.81
CA SER A 253 0.58 -15.87 7.91
C SER A 253 -0.84 -15.72 7.36
N ARG A 254 -1.80 -16.43 7.97
CA ARG A 254 -3.23 -16.30 7.62
C ARG A 254 -3.83 -14.98 8.13
N ASP A 255 -3.20 -14.38 9.14
CA ASP A 255 -3.60 -13.06 9.62
C ASP A 255 -2.81 -11.97 8.86
N PRO A 256 -3.40 -10.78 8.64
CA PRO A 256 -4.71 -10.35 9.13
C PRO A 256 -5.95 -10.87 8.38
N ASP A 257 -5.84 -11.36 7.15
CA ASP A 257 -6.94 -11.77 6.27
C ASP A 257 -8.04 -12.59 6.96
N GLY A 258 -7.67 -13.74 7.55
CA GLY A 258 -8.63 -14.63 8.20
C GLY A 258 -9.39 -13.94 9.34
N THR A 259 -8.71 -13.09 10.11
CA THR A 259 -9.36 -12.28 11.15
C THR A 259 -10.27 -11.22 10.56
N GLN A 260 -9.85 -10.52 9.50
CA GLN A 260 -10.60 -9.42 8.92
C GLN A 260 -11.84 -9.87 8.13
N HIS A 261 -11.80 -11.04 7.49
CA HIS A 261 -12.98 -11.67 6.91
C HIS A 261 -14.05 -11.97 7.96
N ASN A 262 -13.63 -12.48 9.12
CA ASN A 262 -14.56 -13.04 10.10
C ASN A 262 -14.85 -12.12 11.28
N GLN A 263 -14.30 -10.90 11.33
CA GLN A 263 -14.48 -10.01 12.49
C GLN A 263 -15.95 -9.64 12.74
N GLY A 264 -16.27 -9.32 13.99
CA GLY A 264 -17.60 -8.90 14.46
C GLY A 264 -17.67 -7.45 14.95
N ASP A 265 -16.60 -6.66 14.78
CA ASP A 265 -16.50 -5.27 15.24
C ASP A 265 -17.52 -4.34 14.57
N SER A 266 -17.92 -4.65 13.33
CA SER A 266 -18.71 -3.74 12.47
C SER A 266 -19.95 -4.39 11.85
N LEU A 267 -20.62 -5.32 12.54
CA LEU A 267 -21.79 -6.00 11.97
C LEU A 267 -22.83 -5.00 11.44
N ASN A 268 -23.08 -5.05 10.13
CA ASN A 268 -24.01 -4.20 9.38
C ASN A 268 -23.63 -2.70 9.31
N THR A 269 -22.41 -2.31 9.71
CA THR A 269 -21.93 -0.92 9.61
C THR A 269 -20.65 -0.84 8.79
N LEU A 270 -20.44 0.26 8.04
CA LEU A 270 -19.21 0.45 7.24
C LEU A 270 -18.04 1.01 8.06
N THR A 271 -18.31 1.45 9.30
CA THR A 271 -17.33 2.07 10.19
C THR A 271 -17.44 1.43 11.59
N PRO A 272 -16.32 1.06 12.25
CA PRO A 272 -14.94 1.22 11.77
C PRO A 272 -14.55 0.29 10.60
N GLY A 273 -15.44 -0.63 10.20
CA GLY A 273 -15.17 -1.62 9.17
C GLY A 273 -14.06 -2.56 9.62
N ILE A 274 -13.10 -2.83 8.74
CA ILE A 274 -11.89 -3.63 9.01
C ILE A 274 -10.79 -2.87 9.78
N ASN A 275 -11.10 -1.69 10.34
CA ASN A 275 -10.18 -0.92 11.17
C ASN A 275 -10.46 -1.06 12.68
N GLY A 276 -11.37 -1.98 13.05
CA GLY A 276 -11.73 -2.26 14.43
C GLY A 276 -10.64 -3.01 15.24
N PRO A 277 -10.83 -3.13 16.57
CA PRO A 277 -9.85 -3.76 17.46
C PRO A 277 -9.48 -5.19 17.07
N THR A 278 -10.44 -5.99 16.59
CA THR A 278 -10.20 -7.38 16.20
C THR A 278 -9.29 -7.46 14.97
N SER A 279 -9.55 -6.61 13.98
CA SER A 279 -8.73 -6.54 12.76
C SER A 279 -7.30 -6.08 13.07
N LYS A 280 -7.14 -5.05 13.94
CA LYS A 280 -5.82 -4.60 14.40
C LYS A 280 -5.05 -5.66 15.17
N ALA A 281 -5.76 -6.47 15.98
CA ALA A 281 -5.14 -7.60 16.66
C ALA A 281 -4.64 -8.67 15.67
N GLY A 282 -5.35 -8.90 14.56
CA GLY A 282 -4.88 -9.76 13.46
C GLY A 282 -3.62 -9.21 12.80
N VAL A 283 -3.60 -7.92 12.47
CA VAL A 283 -2.42 -7.23 11.92
C VAL A 283 -1.21 -7.37 12.85
N LYS A 284 -1.42 -7.14 14.15
CA LYS A 284 -0.36 -7.31 15.16
C LYS A 284 0.12 -8.76 15.28
N ASN A 285 -0.78 -9.75 15.16
CA ASN A 285 -0.42 -11.15 15.24
C ASN A 285 0.56 -11.56 14.12
N ALA A 286 0.34 -11.07 12.89
CA ALA A 286 1.27 -11.28 11.78
C ALA A 286 2.65 -10.65 12.06
N ASP A 287 2.70 -9.43 12.61
CA ASP A 287 3.95 -8.77 13.01
C ASP A 287 4.70 -9.56 14.11
N ASP A 288 3.96 -10.09 15.09
CA ASP A 288 4.54 -10.91 16.17
C ASP A 288 5.14 -12.23 15.64
N ASN A 289 4.51 -12.86 14.64
CA ASN A 289 5.07 -14.06 14.00
C ASN A 289 6.35 -13.72 13.21
N LEU A 290 6.33 -12.65 12.41
CA LEU A 290 7.52 -12.18 11.70
C LEU A 290 8.67 -11.91 12.67
N LYS A 291 8.38 -11.25 13.80
CA LYS A 291 9.36 -10.99 14.85
C LYS A 291 10.03 -12.26 15.35
N GLN A 292 9.25 -13.31 15.61
CA GLN A 292 9.78 -14.59 16.09
C GLN A 292 10.76 -15.22 15.09
N LEU A 293 10.46 -15.18 13.80
CA LEU A 293 11.35 -15.68 12.75
C LEU A 293 12.65 -14.85 12.71
N LEU A 294 12.56 -13.52 12.71
CA LEU A 294 13.73 -12.64 12.66
C LEU A 294 14.61 -12.74 13.92
N ASP A 295 14.01 -12.88 15.10
CA ASP A 295 14.74 -13.11 16.35
C ASP A 295 15.50 -14.44 16.30
N TYR A 296 14.90 -15.50 15.75
CA TYR A 296 15.57 -16.78 15.55
C TYR A 296 16.79 -16.64 14.64
N LEU A 297 16.63 -16.00 13.47
CA LEU A 297 17.74 -15.78 12.52
C LEU A 297 18.91 -15.03 13.18
N LYS A 298 18.61 -13.95 13.92
CA LYS A 298 19.64 -13.17 14.64
C LYS A 298 20.32 -13.97 15.74
N SER A 299 19.55 -14.73 16.52
CA SER A 299 20.10 -15.50 17.66
C SER A 299 21.01 -16.66 17.22
N THR A 300 20.81 -17.18 16.01
CA THR A 300 21.56 -18.30 15.44
C THR A 300 22.66 -17.85 14.46
N GLY A 301 22.69 -16.57 14.09
CA GLY A 301 23.60 -15.99 13.11
C GLY A 301 23.24 -16.27 11.65
N LEU A 302 22.06 -16.86 11.40
CA LEU A 302 21.54 -17.10 10.04
C LEU A 302 21.14 -15.82 9.32
N ASP A 303 20.91 -14.72 10.04
CA ASP A 303 20.63 -13.39 9.49
C ASP A 303 21.75 -12.88 8.55
N LYS A 304 22.98 -13.35 8.74
CA LYS A 304 24.13 -13.00 7.90
C LYS A 304 24.12 -13.65 6.52
N THR A 305 23.29 -14.67 6.31
CA THR A 305 23.23 -15.48 5.09
C THR A 305 21.82 -15.62 4.53
N THR A 306 20.83 -15.01 5.19
CA THR A 306 19.41 -15.18 4.85
C THR A 306 18.80 -13.85 4.48
N ASP A 307 18.30 -13.75 3.25
CA ASP A 307 17.48 -12.63 2.80
C ASP A 307 16.01 -12.93 3.09
N VAL A 308 15.31 -11.95 3.68
CA VAL A 308 13.89 -12.05 4.00
C VAL A 308 13.13 -11.05 3.14
N PHE A 309 12.29 -11.55 2.25
CA PHE A 309 11.33 -10.75 1.51
C PHE A 309 9.98 -10.84 2.21
N ILE A 310 9.42 -9.70 2.59
CA ILE A 310 8.12 -9.62 3.26
C ILE A 310 7.13 -9.00 2.28
N THR A 311 6.05 -9.71 2.00
CA THR A 311 4.99 -9.25 1.09
C THR A 311 3.60 -9.50 1.70
N SER A 312 2.58 -8.99 1.03
CA SER A 312 1.20 -9.44 1.14
C SER A 312 0.70 -9.84 -0.24
N ASP A 313 -0.07 -10.91 -0.30
CA ASP A 313 -0.72 -11.36 -1.52
C ASP A 313 -1.70 -10.31 -2.07
N HIS A 314 -2.43 -9.63 -1.20
CA HIS A 314 -3.30 -8.51 -1.55
C HIS A 314 -3.44 -7.45 -0.45
N GLY A 315 -4.12 -6.36 -0.79
CA GLY A 315 -4.69 -5.42 0.18
C GLY A 315 -6.04 -5.94 0.73
N PHE A 316 -6.91 -5.05 1.18
CA PHE A 316 -8.18 -5.42 1.81
C PHE A 316 -9.16 -4.23 1.89
N SER A 317 -10.45 -4.53 1.90
CA SER A 317 -11.53 -3.55 1.89
C SER A 317 -12.68 -3.95 2.82
N THR A 318 -13.45 -2.96 3.29
CA THR A 318 -14.68 -3.24 4.03
C THR A 318 -15.82 -3.58 3.07
N ILE A 319 -16.60 -4.62 3.36
CA ILE A 319 -17.74 -5.01 2.54
C ILE A 319 -18.91 -4.04 2.73
N SER A 320 -19.46 -3.55 1.64
CA SER A 320 -20.83 -3.04 1.55
C SER A 320 -21.73 -4.03 0.82
N LYS A 321 -22.93 -4.24 1.37
CA LYS A 321 -23.96 -5.07 0.74
C LYS A 321 -25.13 -4.25 0.20
N GLN A 322 -25.15 -2.93 0.40
CA GLN A 322 -26.28 -2.10 0.01
C GLN A 322 -25.85 -0.74 -0.54
N ALA A 323 -24.99 -0.01 0.18
CA ALA A 323 -24.54 1.30 -0.23
C ALA A 323 -23.51 1.17 -1.36
N ILE A 324 -23.69 1.91 -2.45
CA ILE A 324 -22.79 1.91 -3.61
C ILE A 324 -21.92 3.18 -3.68
N ASP A 325 -22.02 4.07 -2.70
CA ASP A 325 -21.19 5.26 -2.58
C ASP A 325 -21.14 5.78 -1.13
N SER A 326 -20.30 6.79 -0.89
CA SER A 326 -20.12 7.42 0.42
C SER A 326 -21.34 8.23 0.89
N GLN A 327 -22.32 8.50 0.02
CA GLN A 327 -23.57 9.18 0.36
C GLN A 327 -24.65 8.21 0.84
N GLY A 328 -24.38 6.91 0.80
CA GLY A 328 -25.34 5.87 1.19
C GLY A 328 -26.40 5.60 0.13
N THR A 329 -26.14 5.95 -1.14
CA THR A 329 -27.01 5.55 -2.24
C THR A 329 -27.14 4.04 -2.26
N LYS A 330 -28.37 3.53 -2.28
CA LYS A 330 -28.64 2.09 -2.27
C LYS A 330 -28.64 1.55 -3.69
N THR A 331 -28.08 0.35 -3.88
CA THR A 331 -28.19 -0.36 -5.15
C THR A 331 -29.65 -0.59 -5.55
N THR A 332 -29.88 -0.57 -6.85
CA THR A 332 -31.15 -0.82 -7.54
C THR A 332 -31.18 -2.19 -8.23
N SER A 333 -30.16 -3.03 -8.01
CA SER A 333 -30.07 -4.41 -8.50
C SER A 333 -31.36 -5.20 -8.26
N TYR A 334 -31.77 -6.00 -9.25
CA TYR A 334 -32.93 -6.89 -9.13
C TYR A 334 -32.74 -7.85 -7.96
N ALA A 335 -31.54 -8.44 -7.81
CA ALA A 335 -31.21 -9.33 -6.70
C ALA A 335 -31.49 -8.68 -5.33
N ALA A 336 -31.16 -7.39 -5.14
CA ALA A 336 -31.41 -6.67 -3.89
C ALA A 336 -32.90 -6.35 -3.63
N THR A 337 -33.76 -6.40 -4.65
CA THR A 337 -35.21 -6.17 -4.49
C THR A 337 -35.96 -7.38 -3.91
N GLN A 338 -35.35 -8.56 -3.96
CA GLN A 338 -35.92 -9.79 -3.42
C GLN A 338 -35.57 -9.98 -1.93
N THR A 339 -36.05 -11.05 -1.31
CA THR A 339 -35.76 -11.37 0.11
C THR A 339 -35.27 -12.80 0.21
N TYR A 340 -34.18 -13.02 0.95
CA TYR A 340 -33.54 -14.33 1.09
C TYR A 340 -33.30 -14.66 2.56
N GLU A 341 -33.23 -15.94 2.87
CA GLU A 341 -32.82 -16.40 4.19
C GLU A 341 -31.38 -15.96 4.50
N GLY A 342 -31.17 -15.40 5.69
CA GLY A 342 -29.85 -14.95 6.15
C GLY A 342 -29.32 -13.69 5.46
N VAL A 343 -30.14 -12.95 4.70
CA VAL A 343 -29.77 -11.69 4.04
C VAL A 343 -30.69 -10.58 4.52
N ASN A 344 -30.13 -9.43 4.88
CA ASN A 344 -30.93 -8.29 5.33
C ASN A 344 -31.75 -7.70 4.15
N PRO A 345 -32.96 -7.17 4.39
CA PRO A 345 -33.76 -6.58 3.32
C PRO A 345 -33.03 -5.46 2.57
N GLY A 346 -33.04 -5.53 1.24
CA GLY A 346 -32.36 -4.55 0.38
C GLY A 346 -30.83 -4.71 0.32
N PHE A 347 -30.27 -5.80 0.87
CA PHE A 347 -28.86 -6.14 0.72
C PHE A 347 -28.70 -7.10 -0.48
N LEU A 348 -27.57 -6.99 -1.16
CA LEU A 348 -27.14 -7.93 -2.18
C LEU A 348 -26.89 -9.31 -1.54
N PRO A 349 -27.57 -10.38 -2.01
CA PRO A 349 -27.26 -11.75 -1.59
C PRO A 349 -25.91 -12.20 -2.18
N ALA A 350 -25.33 -13.29 -1.67
CA ALA A 350 -24.32 -14.00 -2.46
C ALA A 350 -24.96 -14.54 -3.76
N GLY A 351 -24.25 -14.42 -4.87
CA GLY A 351 -24.67 -14.74 -6.23
C GLY A 351 -25.52 -13.67 -6.90
N PHE A 352 -25.40 -12.40 -6.47
CA PHE A 352 -26.22 -11.33 -7.02
C PHE A 352 -25.96 -11.11 -8.52
N VAL A 353 -24.73 -11.35 -8.99
CA VAL A 353 -24.40 -11.28 -10.42
C VAL A 353 -25.12 -12.37 -11.20
N ALA A 354 -25.06 -13.62 -10.70
CA ALA A 354 -25.71 -14.76 -11.35
C ALA A 354 -27.24 -14.59 -11.40
N ILE A 355 -27.84 -14.08 -10.32
CA ILE A 355 -29.27 -13.78 -10.23
C ILE A 355 -29.66 -12.70 -11.24
N ASP A 356 -28.93 -11.58 -11.27
CA ASP A 356 -29.24 -10.46 -12.17
C ASP A 356 -29.07 -10.84 -13.64
N LEU A 357 -28.00 -11.57 -14.00
CA LEU A 357 -27.80 -12.04 -15.38
C LEU A 357 -28.87 -13.03 -15.82
N ALA A 358 -29.24 -13.99 -14.96
CA ALA A 358 -30.29 -14.97 -15.27
C ALA A 358 -31.65 -14.28 -15.48
N HIS A 359 -31.97 -13.31 -14.62
CA HIS A 359 -33.17 -12.49 -14.74
C HIS A 359 -33.21 -11.71 -16.06
N ASP A 360 -32.16 -10.95 -16.37
CA ASP A 360 -32.13 -10.06 -17.53
C ASP A 360 -32.11 -10.81 -18.87
N LEU A 361 -31.50 -12.00 -18.89
CA LEU A 361 -31.49 -12.89 -20.05
C LEU A 361 -32.76 -13.77 -20.15
N GLY A 362 -33.58 -13.84 -19.10
CA GLY A 362 -34.74 -14.72 -19.03
C GLY A 362 -34.37 -16.20 -19.08
N LEU A 363 -33.25 -16.57 -18.45
CA LEU A 363 -32.69 -17.94 -18.45
C LEU A 363 -32.79 -18.59 -17.07
N PRO A 364 -32.90 -19.93 -16.99
CA PRO A 364 -32.87 -20.64 -15.71
C PRO A 364 -31.49 -20.51 -15.05
N LEU A 365 -31.47 -20.40 -13.72
CA LEU A 365 -30.29 -20.40 -12.87
C LEU A 365 -30.21 -21.68 -12.04
N TYR A 366 -29.01 -22.23 -11.94
CA TYR A 366 -28.70 -23.42 -11.13
C TYR A 366 -27.50 -23.16 -10.22
N ASP A 367 -27.54 -23.75 -9.03
CA ASP A 367 -26.45 -23.71 -8.05
C ASP A 367 -25.46 -24.87 -8.31
N PRO A 368 -24.22 -24.58 -8.73
CA PRO A 368 -23.22 -25.59 -9.04
C PRO A 368 -22.54 -26.18 -7.79
N ASN A 369 -22.96 -25.85 -6.57
CA ASN A 369 -22.34 -26.32 -5.33
C ASN A 369 -23.23 -27.32 -4.55
N PRO A 370 -23.26 -28.61 -4.94
CA PRO A 370 -23.95 -29.64 -4.15
C PRO A 370 -23.43 -29.73 -2.71
N THR A 371 -24.34 -29.95 -1.77
CA THR A 371 -23.99 -30.10 -0.34
C THR A 371 -23.43 -31.47 0.02
N THR A 372 -23.54 -32.44 -0.89
CA THR A 372 -23.03 -33.82 -0.74
C THR A 372 -22.51 -34.33 -2.07
N LEU A 373 -21.43 -35.12 -2.03
CA LEU A 373 -20.86 -35.76 -3.21
C LEU A 373 -21.89 -36.63 -3.98
N PRO A 374 -22.16 -36.33 -5.26
CA PRO A 374 -23.03 -37.16 -6.10
C PRO A 374 -22.45 -38.58 -6.30
N PRO A 375 -23.31 -39.61 -6.45
CA PRO A 375 -22.85 -40.99 -6.66
C PRO A 375 -22.14 -41.21 -8.00
N ASN A 376 -22.31 -40.32 -8.97
CA ASN A 376 -21.68 -40.38 -10.28
C ASN A 376 -21.30 -38.97 -10.76
N LEU A 377 -20.01 -38.65 -10.79
CA LEU A 377 -19.53 -37.35 -11.27
C LEU A 377 -19.76 -37.13 -12.77
N ASN A 378 -19.99 -38.19 -13.55
CA ASN A 378 -20.34 -38.04 -14.96
C ASN A 378 -21.82 -37.64 -15.17
N GLN A 379 -22.64 -37.66 -14.12
CA GLN A 379 -24.05 -37.34 -14.20
C GLN A 379 -24.55 -36.63 -12.93
N ILE A 380 -24.66 -35.31 -12.98
CA ILE A 380 -25.07 -34.46 -11.86
C ILE A 380 -26.24 -33.60 -12.29
N GLN A 381 -27.24 -33.41 -11.43
CA GLN A 381 -28.27 -32.39 -11.60
C GLN A 381 -28.06 -31.30 -10.56
N TYR A 382 -27.73 -30.09 -11.00
CA TYR A 382 -27.62 -28.95 -10.11
C TYR A 382 -29.01 -28.44 -9.69
N ALA A 383 -29.08 -27.88 -8.49
CA ALA A 383 -30.33 -27.41 -7.91
C ALA A 383 -30.76 -26.11 -8.59
N THR A 384 -32.04 -26.00 -8.97
CA THR A 384 -32.60 -24.76 -9.53
C THR A 384 -32.64 -23.66 -8.48
N VAL A 385 -32.33 -22.43 -8.87
CA VAL A 385 -32.43 -21.24 -8.04
C VAL A 385 -33.51 -20.31 -8.60
N ASP A 386 -34.49 -19.98 -7.76
CA ASP A 386 -35.56 -19.02 -8.07
C ASP A 386 -35.60 -17.90 -7.03
N ALA A 387 -35.07 -16.73 -7.40
CA ALA A 387 -34.99 -15.56 -6.54
C ALA A 387 -36.37 -15.06 -6.07
N THR A 388 -37.43 -15.27 -6.86
CA THR A 388 -38.81 -14.88 -6.48
C THR A 388 -39.37 -15.75 -5.35
N LYS A 389 -38.76 -16.92 -5.12
CA LYS A 389 -39.04 -17.81 -3.99
C LYS A 389 -38.06 -17.62 -2.83
N GLY A 390 -37.21 -16.58 -2.88
CA GLY A 390 -36.18 -16.31 -1.88
C GLY A 390 -35.02 -17.30 -1.90
N GLN A 391 -34.81 -18.00 -3.02
CA GLN A 391 -33.66 -18.88 -3.23
C GLN A 391 -32.50 -18.09 -3.83
N ARG A 392 -31.27 -18.45 -3.45
CA ARG A 392 -30.03 -17.92 -4.00
C ARG A 392 -28.99 -19.03 -4.09
N PRO A 393 -27.92 -18.89 -4.90
CA PRO A 393 -26.81 -19.82 -4.80
C PRO A 393 -26.18 -19.78 -3.41
N ILE A 394 -25.83 -20.94 -2.87
CA ILE A 394 -25.35 -21.10 -1.50
C ILE A 394 -23.99 -20.40 -1.34
N SER A 395 -23.09 -20.62 -2.29
CA SER A 395 -21.73 -20.06 -2.35
C SER A 395 -21.58 -18.91 -3.35
N GLY A 396 -22.68 -18.44 -3.95
CA GLY A 396 -22.70 -17.35 -4.93
C GLY A 396 -22.49 -17.75 -6.40
N ASN A 397 -21.87 -18.90 -6.67
CA ASN A 397 -21.64 -19.38 -8.04
C ASN A 397 -22.93 -19.70 -8.79
N GLY A 398 -22.92 -19.61 -10.11
CA GLY A 398 -24.12 -19.84 -10.93
C GLY A 398 -23.85 -20.51 -12.26
N VAL A 399 -24.74 -21.44 -12.64
CA VAL A 399 -24.84 -21.98 -14.00
C VAL A 399 -26.13 -21.46 -14.62
N ILE A 400 -26.05 -20.75 -15.75
CA ILE A 400 -27.18 -20.07 -16.38
C ILE A 400 -27.45 -20.64 -17.77
N GLY A 401 -28.71 -20.99 -18.02
CA GLY A 401 -29.16 -21.64 -19.25
C GLY A 401 -28.94 -23.16 -19.28
N GLY A 402 -29.55 -23.82 -20.25
CA GLY A 402 -29.51 -25.28 -20.37
C GLY A 402 -30.39 -25.98 -19.33
N THR A 403 -30.08 -27.24 -19.03
CA THR A 403 -30.82 -28.08 -18.06
C THR A 403 -30.24 -28.05 -16.64
N GLY A 404 -29.06 -27.45 -16.46
CA GLY A 404 -28.30 -27.51 -15.20
C GLY A 404 -27.69 -28.89 -14.93
N GLU A 405 -27.62 -29.75 -15.94
CA GLU A 405 -27.02 -31.08 -15.83
C GLU A 405 -25.53 -31.06 -16.19
N VAL A 406 -24.79 -31.94 -15.54
CA VAL A 406 -23.50 -32.44 -16.01
C VAL A 406 -23.77 -33.77 -16.72
N ILE A 407 -23.35 -33.89 -17.98
CA ILE A 407 -23.52 -35.07 -18.84
C ILE A 407 -22.14 -35.50 -19.33
N ASN A 408 -21.75 -36.75 -19.05
CA ASN A 408 -20.42 -37.28 -19.35
C ASN A 408 -19.28 -36.43 -18.76
N GLY A 409 -19.50 -35.87 -17.56
CA GLY A 409 -18.50 -35.08 -16.84
C GLY A 409 -18.33 -33.66 -17.38
N GLN A 410 -19.22 -33.19 -18.25
CA GLN A 410 -19.23 -31.84 -18.82
C GLN A 410 -20.60 -31.18 -18.63
N LEU A 411 -20.65 -29.85 -18.54
CA LEU A 411 -21.94 -29.15 -18.48
C LEU A 411 -22.76 -29.40 -19.75
N ASP A 412 -24.08 -29.42 -19.60
CA ASP A 412 -25.04 -29.46 -20.70
C ASP A 412 -24.66 -28.44 -21.80
N PRO A 413 -24.61 -28.83 -23.08
CA PRO A 413 -24.28 -27.91 -24.19
C PRO A 413 -25.23 -26.70 -24.31
N GLY A 414 -26.41 -26.77 -23.68
CA GLY A 414 -27.34 -25.64 -23.57
C GLY A 414 -26.90 -24.55 -22.59
N THR A 415 -25.94 -24.81 -21.70
CA THR A 415 -25.39 -23.82 -20.76
C THR A 415 -24.77 -22.65 -21.50
N LYS A 416 -25.12 -21.44 -21.05
CA LYS A 416 -24.69 -20.17 -21.67
C LYS A 416 -23.64 -19.44 -20.87
N ILE A 417 -23.78 -19.42 -19.55
CA ILE A 417 -22.89 -18.67 -18.65
C ILE A 417 -22.59 -19.53 -17.43
N VAL A 418 -21.33 -19.50 -16.99
CA VAL A 418 -20.93 -19.93 -15.65
C VAL A 418 -20.35 -18.71 -14.94
N VAL A 419 -20.84 -18.42 -13.74
CA VAL A 419 -20.34 -17.34 -12.87
C VAL A 419 -19.61 -17.99 -11.70
N ALA A 420 -18.34 -17.65 -11.52
CA ALA A 420 -17.57 -17.97 -10.33
C ALA A 420 -17.46 -16.71 -9.46
N ALA A 421 -18.20 -16.72 -8.36
CA ALA A 421 -18.29 -15.60 -7.42
C ALA A 421 -17.09 -15.62 -6.47
N ASN A 422 -16.42 -14.47 -6.28
CA ASN A 422 -15.16 -14.45 -5.54
C ASN A 422 -15.01 -13.34 -4.50
N GLY A 423 -15.67 -12.20 -4.65
CA GLY A 423 -15.51 -11.08 -3.71
C GLY A 423 -15.64 -9.75 -4.42
N GLY A 424 -14.61 -8.90 -4.39
CA GLY A 424 -14.58 -7.60 -5.08
C GLY A 424 -14.56 -7.67 -6.62
N SER A 425 -14.43 -8.86 -7.19
CA SER A 425 -14.57 -9.16 -8.62
C SER A 425 -15.07 -10.58 -8.84
N ASP A 426 -15.64 -10.84 -10.01
CA ASP A 426 -16.13 -12.17 -10.41
C ASP A 426 -15.60 -12.58 -11.79
N LEU A 427 -15.51 -13.89 -11.98
CA LEU A 427 -15.13 -14.50 -13.25
C LEU A 427 -16.37 -15.06 -13.95
N ILE A 428 -16.52 -14.74 -15.24
CA ILE A 428 -17.63 -15.17 -16.07
C ILE A 428 -17.08 -15.96 -17.25
N TYR A 429 -17.60 -17.17 -17.44
CA TYR A 429 -17.22 -18.07 -18.53
C TYR A 429 -18.40 -18.23 -19.47
N LEU A 430 -18.12 -18.25 -20.78
CA LEU A 430 -19.10 -18.49 -21.84
C LEU A 430 -18.74 -19.79 -22.57
N PRO A 431 -19.06 -20.99 -22.04
CA PRO A 431 -18.59 -22.28 -22.59
C PRO A 431 -18.90 -22.49 -24.08
N ASN A 432 -19.99 -21.88 -24.57
CA ASN A 432 -20.41 -21.91 -25.98
C ASN A 432 -20.64 -20.48 -26.52
N GLY A 433 -19.89 -19.50 -26.01
CA GLY A 433 -20.01 -18.08 -26.33
C GLY A 433 -19.53 -17.72 -27.73
N ASN A 434 -20.00 -16.58 -28.24
CA ASN A 434 -19.46 -15.92 -29.42
C ASN A 434 -19.46 -14.41 -29.18
N ALA A 435 -18.78 -13.64 -30.05
CA ALA A 435 -18.62 -12.20 -29.88
C ALA A 435 -19.95 -11.43 -29.70
N ASN A 436 -21.02 -11.84 -30.41
CA ASN A 436 -22.32 -11.18 -30.28
C ASN A 436 -22.96 -11.44 -28.90
N PHE A 437 -22.83 -12.67 -28.39
CA PHE A 437 -23.35 -13.00 -27.06
C PHE A 437 -22.50 -12.36 -25.95
N ALA A 438 -21.17 -12.34 -26.10
CA ALA A 438 -20.28 -11.63 -25.18
C ALA A 438 -20.65 -10.15 -25.11
N LYS A 439 -20.89 -9.50 -26.26
CA LYS A 439 -21.36 -8.11 -26.32
C LYS A 439 -22.68 -7.91 -25.59
N GLN A 440 -23.65 -8.79 -25.81
CA GLN A 440 -24.93 -8.73 -25.08
C GLN A 440 -24.73 -8.81 -23.56
N VAL A 441 -23.83 -9.66 -23.08
CA VAL A 441 -23.54 -9.81 -21.65
C VAL A 441 -22.84 -8.55 -21.11
N VAL A 442 -21.86 -7.99 -21.83
CA VAL A 442 -21.18 -6.73 -21.46
C VAL A 442 -22.18 -5.55 -21.43
N ASP A 443 -23.09 -5.46 -22.39
CA ASP A 443 -24.12 -4.43 -22.44
C ASP A 443 -25.04 -4.51 -21.19
N LEU A 444 -25.36 -5.71 -20.70
CA LEU A 444 -26.14 -5.88 -19.47
C LEU A 444 -25.33 -5.54 -18.21
N LEU A 445 -24.09 -6.01 -18.13
CA LEU A 445 -23.21 -5.78 -16.97
C LEU A 445 -22.87 -4.29 -16.79
N SER A 446 -22.59 -3.57 -17.87
CA SER A 446 -22.25 -2.14 -17.83
C SER A 446 -23.40 -1.24 -17.33
N GLN A 447 -24.63 -1.76 -17.28
CA GLN A 447 -25.79 -1.07 -16.73
C GLN A 447 -25.96 -1.26 -15.22
N LYS A 448 -25.25 -2.22 -14.61
CA LYS A 448 -25.35 -2.49 -13.19
C LYS A 448 -24.64 -1.40 -12.37
N ASP A 449 -25.32 -0.91 -11.33
CA ASP A 449 -24.82 0.18 -10.49
C ASP A 449 -23.69 -0.23 -9.53
N TYR A 450 -23.54 -1.53 -9.32
CA TYR A 450 -22.45 -2.14 -8.56
C TYR A 450 -21.23 -2.51 -9.41
N ILE A 451 -21.28 -2.40 -10.74
CA ILE A 451 -20.14 -2.69 -11.62
C ILE A 451 -19.30 -1.43 -11.84
N SER A 452 -17.98 -1.63 -11.82
CA SER A 452 -17.00 -0.61 -12.16
C SER A 452 -16.11 -1.01 -13.33
N GLY A 453 -15.62 -2.24 -13.48
CA GLY A 453 -14.73 -2.57 -14.61
C GLY A 453 -15.19 -3.81 -15.35
N ILE A 454 -14.93 -3.86 -16.66
CA ILE A 454 -15.22 -5.04 -17.48
C ILE A 454 -14.01 -5.34 -18.37
N PHE A 455 -13.56 -6.58 -18.34
CA PHE A 455 -12.51 -7.09 -19.20
C PHE A 455 -13.01 -8.32 -19.95
N VAL A 456 -12.67 -8.45 -21.24
CA VAL A 456 -13.22 -9.51 -22.10
C VAL A 456 -12.13 -10.24 -22.87
N ASP A 457 -12.30 -11.55 -23.10
CA ASP A 457 -11.33 -12.34 -23.88
C ASP A 457 -11.12 -11.70 -25.25
N ASP A 458 -9.85 -11.48 -25.59
CA ASP A 458 -9.35 -10.95 -26.85
C ASP A 458 -10.00 -11.61 -28.08
N ALA A 459 -10.37 -12.90 -27.97
CA ALA A 459 -11.03 -13.66 -29.04
C ALA A 459 -12.40 -13.10 -29.46
N TYR A 460 -13.04 -12.28 -28.63
CA TYR A 460 -14.33 -11.64 -28.93
C TYR A 460 -14.19 -10.27 -29.61
N GLY A 461 -12.95 -9.76 -29.76
CA GLY A 461 -12.66 -8.45 -30.35
C GLY A 461 -13.09 -7.29 -29.45
N ASP A 462 -13.04 -6.07 -29.99
CA ASP A 462 -13.37 -4.86 -29.23
C ASP A 462 -14.87 -4.78 -28.92
N ILE A 463 -15.19 -4.68 -27.62
CA ILE A 463 -16.56 -4.53 -27.13
C ILE A 463 -16.63 -3.22 -26.33
N PRO A 464 -17.51 -2.27 -26.70
CA PRO A 464 -17.70 -1.05 -25.94
C PRO A 464 -17.97 -1.31 -24.45
N GLY A 465 -17.33 -0.53 -23.59
CA GLY A 465 -17.35 -0.69 -22.14
C GLY A 465 -16.31 -1.66 -21.57
N ALA A 466 -15.58 -2.40 -22.40
CA ALA A 466 -14.63 -3.41 -21.94
C ALA A 466 -13.23 -3.24 -22.55
N LEU A 467 -12.20 -3.54 -21.74
CA LEU A 467 -10.81 -3.72 -22.20
C LEU A 467 -10.51 -5.21 -22.42
N PRO A 468 -9.49 -5.58 -23.22
CA PRO A 468 -9.14 -6.99 -23.40
C PRO A 468 -8.48 -7.58 -22.15
N LEU A 469 -8.61 -8.90 -21.94
CA LEU A 469 -7.95 -9.63 -20.84
C LEU A 469 -6.42 -9.55 -20.92
N SER A 470 -5.85 -9.48 -22.13
CA SER A 470 -4.42 -9.25 -22.31
C SER A 470 -3.92 -7.93 -21.70
N ALA A 471 -4.76 -6.89 -21.63
CA ALA A 471 -4.38 -5.60 -21.03
C ALA A 471 -4.09 -5.70 -19.52
N ILE A 472 -4.62 -6.75 -18.86
CA ILE A 472 -4.43 -6.99 -17.42
C ILE A 472 -3.66 -8.29 -17.15
N GLY A 473 -2.94 -8.81 -18.15
CA GLY A 473 -2.07 -9.97 -17.97
C GLY A 473 -2.81 -11.29 -17.69
N LEU A 474 -4.07 -11.41 -18.13
CA LEU A 474 -4.87 -12.64 -17.98
C LEU A 474 -4.90 -13.53 -19.23
N LYS A 475 -4.12 -13.19 -20.26
CA LYS A 475 -3.99 -13.96 -21.51
C LYS A 475 -2.54 -14.37 -21.74
N GLY A 476 -2.21 -15.62 -21.45
CA GLY A 476 -0.89 -16.22 -21.63
C GLY A 476 -0.99 -17.74 -21.88
N ASP A 477 -0.10 -18.52 -21.28
CA ASP A 477 0.00 -19.97 -21.49
C ASP A 477 -0.81 -20.85 -20.50
N ALA A 478 -1.70 -20.25 -19.72
CA ALA A 478 -2.58 -20.93 -18.77
C ALA A 478 -3.23 -22.20 -19.31
N LYS A 479 -3.21 -23.25 -18.50
CA LYS A 479 -3.79 -24.57 -18.84
C LYS A 479 -5.21 -24.75 -18.35
N THR A 480 -5.59 -24.07 -17.27
CA THR A 480 -6.97 -24.01 -16.79
C THR A 480 -7.86 -23.23 -17.77
N PRO A 481 -9.19 -23.40 -17.72
CA PRO A 481 -10.09 -22.58 -18.52
C PRO A 481 -9.89 -21.08 -18.24
N VAL A 482 -9.61 -20.30 -19.28
CA VAL A 482 -9.49 -18.85 -19.19
C VAL A 482 -10.90 -18.23 -19.08
N PRO A 483 -11.14 -17.29 -18.14
CA PRO A 483 -12.43 -16.59 -18.07
C PRO A 483 -12.72 -15.86 -19.38
N SER A 484 -14.00 -15.80 -19.75
CA SER A 484 -14.43 -15.06 -20.94
C SER A 484 -14.62 -13.58 -20.65
N ILE A 485 -15.08 -13.24 -19.45
CA ILE A 485 -15.28 -11.88 -18.95
C ILE A 485 -14.82 -11.86 -17.49
N VAL A 486 -14.11 -10.81 -17.08
CA VAL A 486 -13.82 -10.50 -15.67
C VAL A 486 -14.46 -9.17 -15.35
N ILE A 487 -15.17 -9.09 -14.22
CA ILE A 487 -15.81 -7.85 -13.76
C ILE A 487 -15.21 -7.38 -12.45
N ASN A 488 -14.90 -6.08 -12.37
CA ASN A 488 -14.54 -5.40 -11.13
C ASN A 488 -15.78 -4.71 -10.55
N PHE A 489 -16.04 -4.90 -9.25
CA PHE A 489 -17.12 -4.20 -8.57
C PHE A 489 -16.73 -2.79 -8.14
N LYS A 490 -17.77 -2.00 -7.84
CA LYS A 490 -17.63 -0.62 -7.37
C LYS A 490 -16.98 -0.58 -5.99
N SER A 491 -16.05 0.36 -5.83
CA SER A 491 -15.46 0.73 -4.53
C SER A 491 -15.58 2.23 -4.27
N PHE A 492 -15.61 2.61 -2.99
CA PHE A 492 -15.66 4.00 -2.53
C PHE A 492 -15.00 4.16 -1.16
N SER A 493 -14.64 5.38 -0.77
CA SER A 493 -14.04 5.67 0.54
C SER A 493 -15.08 6.12 1.56
N THR A 494 -14.94 5.67 2.81
CA THR A 494 -15.68 6.19 3.97
C THR A 494 -15.06 7.45 4.57
N ASP A 495 -13.90 7.87 4.07
CA ASP A 495 -13.21 9.10 4.45
C ASP A 495 -13.51 10.20 3.43
N PRO A 496 -14.41 11.16 3.74
CA PRO A 496 -14.76 12.23 2.81
C PRO A 496 -13.65 13.27 2.64
N SER A 497 -12.66 13.31 3.54
CA SER A 497 -11.51 14.22 3.44
C SER A 497 -10.43 13.68 2.51
N ASN A 498 -10.40 12.36 2.32
CA ASN A 498 -9.50 11.68 1.39
C ASN A 498 -10.25 10.55 0.66
N PRO A 499 -10.92 10.84 -0.47
CA PRO A 499 -11.70 9.86 -1.22
C PRO A 499 -10.85 8.73 -1.84
N ASN A 500 -9.53 8.90 -1.89
CA ASN A 500 -8.57 7.92 -2.38
C ASN A 500 -7.85 7.17 -1.26
N ASN A 501 -8.24 7.35 0.01
CA ASN A 501 -7.61 6.69 1.14
C ASN A 501 -7.83 5.16 1.10
N PRO A 502 -6.79 4.33 0.83
CA PRO A 502 -6.94 2.89 0.76
C PRO A 502 -7.32 2.26 2.10
N GLN A 503 -7.02 2.92 3.24
CA GLN A 503 -7.40 2.41 4.57
C GLN A 503 -8.90 2.57 4.89
N ALA A 504 -9.59 3.43 4.14
CA ALA A 504 -11.01 3.73 4.29
C ALA A 504 -11.86 3.13 3.15
N GLN A 505 -11.25 2.32 2.27
CA GLN A 505 -11.94 1.71 1.14
C GLN A 505 -13.03 0.74 1.60
N VAL A 506 -14.18 0.90 0.95
CA VAL A 506 -15.33 0.00 0.97
C VAL A 506 -15.50 -0.54 -0.45
N GLU A 507 -15.83 -1.83 -0.57
CA GLU A 507 -16.15 -2.47 -1.84
C GLU A 507 -17.51 -3.15 -1.79
N ILE A 508 -18.15 -3.25 -2.96
CA ILE A 508 -19.21 -4.24 -3.15
C ILE A 508 -18.54 -5.59 -3.35
N ALA A 509 -19.05 -6.63 -2.69
CA ALA A 509 -18.48 -7.97 -2.80
C ALA A 509 -19.55 -9.06 -2.97
N ASP A 510 -19.37 -9.92 -3.98
CA ASP A 510 -20.15 -11.15 -4.14
C ASP A 510 -19.56 -12.26 -3.27
N THR A 511 -20.14 -12.40 -2.07
CA THR A 511 -19.62 -13.26 -1.00
C THR A 511 -20.72 -13.58 0.01
N THR A 512 -20.56 -14.67 0.76
CA THR A 512 -21.43 -15.01 1.89
C THR A 512 -21.16 -14.17 3.15
N LEU A 513 -20.05 -13.43 3.18
CA LEU A 513 -19.70 -12.53 4.28
C LEU A 513 -20.65 -11.33 4.37
N GLN A 514 -20.68 -10.70 5.54
CA GLN A 514 -21.66 -9.69 5.91
C GLN A 514 -21.11 -8.27 5.74
N GLN A 515 -22.01 -7.29 5.61
CA GLN A 515 -21.62 -5.89 5.57
C GLN A 515 -20.82 -5.51 6.82
N GLY A 516 -19.75 -4.76 6.61
CA GLY A 516 -18.84 -4.31 7.65
C GLY A 516 -17.70 -5.26 7.97
N GLN A 517 -17.82 -6.55 7.59
CA GLN A 517 -16.68 -7.47 7.50
C GLN A 517 -15.76 -7.06 6.35
N GLY A 518 -14.63 -7.74 6.20
CA GLY A 518 -13.73 -7.44 5.11
C GLY A 518 -13.70 -8.47 4.01
N MET A 519 -13.30 -8.00 2.83
CA MET A 519 -13.09 -8.77 1.63
C MET A 519 -12.00 -8.09 0.80
N HIS A 520 -11.66 -8.70 -0.31
CA HIS A 520 -10.71 -8.23 -1.29
C HIS A 520 -11.14 -8.73 -2.68
N GLY A 521 -10.37 -8.36 -3.69
CA GLY A 521 -10.56 -8.80 -5.07
C GLY A 521 -10.94 -7.66 -6.00
N SER A 522 -11.17 -6.46 -5.48
CA SER A 522 -11.46 -5.29 -6.31
C SER A 522 -10.19 -4.78 -7.00
N PHE A 523 -10.40 -4.01 -8.05
CA PHE A 523 -9.35 -3.29 -8.75
C PHE A 523 -9.11 -1.89 -8.16
N GLY A 524 -9.55 -1.65 -6.92
CA GLY A 524 -9.33 -0.41 -6.18
C GLY A 524 -8.03 -0.45 -5.38
N ARG A 525 -7.45 0.73 -5.10
CA ARG A 525 -6.12 0.84 -4.48
C ARG A 525 -6.06 0.32 -3.03
N GLY A 526 -7.19 0.13 -2.35
CA GLY A 526 -7.28 -0.60 -1.08
C GLY A 526 -6.85 -2.06 -1.20
N ASP A 527 -7.00 -2.68 -2.37
CA ASP A 527 -6.75 -4.09 -2.63
C ASP A 527 -5.52 -4.33 -3.51
N THR A 528 -5.27 -3.44 -4.49
CA THR A 528 -4.07 -3.54 -5.33
C THR A 528 -2.82 -3.02 -4.62
N PHE A 529 -2.93 -2.19 -3.58
CA PHE A 529 -1.78 -1.68 -2.82
C PHE A 529 -1.49 -2.52 -1.57
N ASN A 530 -0.87 -3.67 -1.80
CA ASN A 530 -0.32 -4.54 -0.75
C ASN A 530 0.89 -3.90 -0.05
N ASN A 531 1.41 -4.56 0.99
CA ASN A 531 2.67 -4.16 1.62
C ASN A 531 3.85 -5.02 1.13
N MET A 532 4.96 -4.39 0.77
CA MET A 532 6.24 -5.09 0.55
C MET A 532 7.39 -4.37 1.26
N VAL A 533 8.26 -5.14 1.91
CA VAL A 533 9.55 -4.69 2.45
C VAL A 533 10.56 -5.85 2.38
N ALA A 534 11.86 -5.57 2.33
CA ALA A 534 12.89 -6.60 2.32
C ALA A 534 14.06 -6.26 3.24
N ILE A 535 14.74 -7.27 3.78
CA ILE A 535 15.93 -7.11 4.61
C ILE A 535 16.83 -8.33 4.50
N GLY A 536 18.15 -8.13 4.48
CA GLY A 536 19.10 -9.22 4.35
C GLY A 536 20.46 -8.73 3.86
N PRO A 537 21.44 -9.65 3.71
CA PRO A 537 22.79 -9.33 3.25
C PRO A 537 22.83 -8.82 1.79
N ASP A 538 21.88 -9.16 0.94
CA ASP A 538 21.89 -8.81 -0.49
C ASP A 538 20.94 -7.64 -0.83
N PHE A 539 20.07 -7.25 0.09
CA PHE A 539 19.23 -6.04 -0.02
C PHE A 539 19.92 -4.78 0.52
N LYS A 540 19.63 -3.62 -0.08
CA LYS A 540 20.08 -2.32 0.44
C LYS A 540 19.49 -2.03 1.84
N GLN A 541 20.17 -1.16 2.59
CA GLN A 541 19.72 -0.73 3.92
C GLN A 541 19.23 0.71 3.88
N GLY A 542 18.15 1.00 4.61
CA GLY A 542 17.53 2.32 4.69
C GLY A 542 17.12 2.89 3.32
N TYR A 543 16.75 2.02 2.38
CA TYR A 543 16.46 2.39 0.99
C TYR A 543 14.96 2.37 0.72
N VAL A 544 14.45 3.41 0.07
CA VAL A 544 13.07 3.46 -0.40
C VAL A 544 13.07 3.29 -1.92
N ASP A 545 12.39 2.25 -2.38
CA ASP A 545 12.19 1.99 -3.80
C ASP A 545 10.84 2.57 -4.25
N TYR A 546 10.89 3.54 -5.17
CA TYR A 546 9.72 4.18 -5.74
C TYR A 546 9.25 3.54 -7.05
N ALA A 547 10.07 2.67 -7.64
CA ALA A 547 9.68 1.94 -8.84
C ALA A 547 8.50 1.01 -8.51
N PRO A 548 7.59 0.78 -9.47
CA PRO A 548 6.52 -0.18 -9.26
C PRO A 548 7.11 -1.59 -9.15
N VAL A 549 6.62 -2.34 -8.16
CA VAL A 549 6.97 -3.75 -7.91
C VAL A 549 5.70 -4.56 -7.69
N SER A 550 5.74 -5.86 -7.97
CA SER A 550 4.59 -6.76 -7.80
C SER A 550 4.97 -8.11 -7.21
N ASN A 551 3.95 -8.90 -6.83
CA ASN A 551 4.15 -10.26 -6.33
C ASN A 551 4.86 -11.18 -7.33
N ALA A 552 4.77 -10.90 -8.63
CA ALA A 552 5.50 -11.63 -9.67
C ALA A 552 7.02 -11.30 -9.67
N ASP A 553 7.46 -10.20 -9.06
CA ASP A 553 8.87 -9.83 -9.01
C ASP A 553 9.64 -10.52 -7.86
N VAL A 554 8.93 -11.13 -6.91
CA VAL A 554 9.50 -11.76 -5.71
C VAL A 554 10.40 -12.94 -6.10
N THR A 555 9.86 -13.92 -6.82
CA THR A 555 10.59 -15.14 -7.17
C THR A 555 11.80 -14.89 -8.08
N PRO A 556 11.70 -14.09 -9.17
CA PRO A 556 12.86 -13.78 -10.00
C PRO A 556 14.00 -13.11 -9.21
N THR A 557 13.65 -12.22 -8.27
CA THR A 557 14.62 -11.54 -7.40
C THR A 557 15.32 -12.51 -6.45
N LEU A 558 14.55 -13.38 -5.78
CA LEU A 558 15.12 -14.35 -4.83
C LEU A 558 15.87 -15.48 -5.53
N ALA A 559 15.40 -15.96 -6.69
CA ALA A 559 16.14 -16.89 -7.53
C ALA A 559 17.51 -16.32 -7.90
N ARG A 560 17.57 -15.03 -8.26
CA ARG A 560 18.83 -14.34 -8.57
C ARG A 560 19.79 -14.28 -7.38
N ILE A 561 19.29 -14.13 -6.14
CA ILE A 561 20.09 -14.18 -4.90
C ILE A 561 20.62 -15.59 -4.65
N LEU A 562 19.78 -16.61 -4.84
CA LEU A 562 20.16 -18.02 -4.70
C LEU A 562 21.08 -18.52 -5.82
N GLY A 563 21.24 -17.76 -6.91
CA GLY A 563 21.99 -18.18 -8.09
C GLY A 563 21.25 -19.24 -8.93
N LEU A 564 19.93 -19.23 -8.88
CA LEU A 564 19.04 -20.10 -9.63
C LEU A 564 18.55 -19.41 -10.92
N ASP A 565 18.54 -20.17 -12.01
CA ASP A 565 17.93 -19.79 -13.29
C ASP A 565 16.73 -20.72 -13.50
N ILE A 566 15.55 -20.25 -13.11
CA ILE A 566 14.32 -21.05 -13.11
C ILE A 566 13.80 -21.13 -14.55
N PRO A 567 13.61 -22.33 -15.12
CA PRO A 567 13.00 -22.51 -16.43
C PRO A 567 11.57 -21.97 -16.43
N SER A 568 11.11 -21.52 -17.60
CA SER A 568 9.75 -21.06 -17.73
C SER A 568 9.19 -21.29 -19.12
N ASN A 569 7.87 -21.51 -19.17
CA ASN A 569 7.11 -21.78 -20.38
C ASN A 569 6.48 -20.53 -20.99
N GLY A 570 5.91 -19.65 -20.17
CA GLY A 570 5.23 -18.41 -20.54
C GLY A 570 6.11 -17.16 -20.52
N ASP A 571 5.55 -16.06 -21.01
CA ASP A 571 6.24 -14.78 -21.21
C ASP A 571 5.77 -13.67 -20.25
N LEU A 572 4.68 -13.88 -19.51
CA LEU A 572 4.14 -12.91 -18.56
C LEU A 572 4.89 -13.03 -17.22
N LYS A 573 6.13 -12.55 -17.23
CA LYS A 573 7.08 -12.63 -16.10
C LYS A 573 7.24 -11.33 -15.35
N GLY A 574 7.42 -11.46 -14.03
CA GLY A 574 8.02 -10.41 -13.22
C GLY A 574 9.50 -10.21 -13.55
N ARG A 575 10.08 -9.15 -13.00
CA ARG A 575 11.48 -8.77 -13.18
C ARG A 575 12.28 -8.99 -11.90
N VAL A 576 13.60 -9.03 -12.04
CA VAL A 576 14.50 -8.85 -10.90
C VAL A 576 14.46 -7.38 -10.47
N ILE A 577 14.20 -7.13 -9.19
CA ILE A 577 14.19 -5.78 -8.60
C ILE A 577 15.63 -5.34 -8.31
N THR A 578 16.41 -5.11 -9.38
CA THR A 578 17.85 -4.88 -9.29
C THR A 578 18.24 -3.67 -8.45
N GLU A 579 17.41 -2.63 -8.45
CA GLU A 579 17.58 -1.39 -7.71
C GLU A 579 17.49 -1.57 -6.20
N ALA A 580 16.81 -2.61 -5.72
CA ALA A 580 16.74 -2.96 -4.31
C ALA A 580 17.97 -3.73 -3.80
N LEU A 581 18.79 -4.28 -4.70
CA LEU A 581 19.93 -5.13 -4.35
C LEU A 581 21.22 -4.31 -4.18
N VAL A 582 22.10 -4.78 -3.29
CA VAL A 582 23.43 -4.19 -3.07
C VAL A 582 24.25 -4.23 -4.37
N GLY A 583 24.78 -3.07 -4.75
CA GLY A 583 25.53 -2.91 -6.00
C GLY A 583 24.67 -2.81 -7.27
N GLY A 584 23.34 -2.81 -7.14
CA GLY A 584 22.41 -2.43 -8.19
C GLY A 584 22.27 -0.91 -8.36
N PRO A 585 21.55 -0.44 -9.39
CA PRO A 585 21.34 0.99 -9.64
C PRO A 585 20.57 1.67 -8.48
N ASN A 586 20.65 2.99 -8.35
CA ASN A 586 19.94 3.72 -7.29
C ASN A 586 18.44 3.91 -7.57
N ALA A 587 18.03 3.80 -8.84
CA ALA A 587 16.65 3.82 -9.28
C ALA A 587 16.54 3.13 -10.65
N VAL A 588 15.32 2.75 -11.03
CA VAL A 588 14.97 2.36 -12.40
C VAL A 588 13.84 3.23 -12.92
N LEU A 589 13.84 3.48 -14.22
CA LEU A 589 12.79 4.26 -14.86
C LEU A 589 11.50 3.44 -14.95
N SER A 590 10.38 4.09 -14.65
CA SER A 590 9.05 3.54 -14.87
C SER A 590 8.24 4.46 -15.77
N ASN A 591 7.33 3.89 -16.56
CA ASN A 591 6.40 4.64 -17.39
C ASN A 591 4.98 4.40 -16.92
N LYS A 592 4.16 5.45 -16.90
CA LYS A 592 2.72 5.31 -16.68
C LYS A 592 1.97 5.16 -18.00
N GLN A 593 0.87 4.41 -17.96
CA GLN A 593 -0.01 4.19 -19.08
C GLN A 593 -1.46 4.13 -18.61
N VAL A 594 -2.32 4.90 -19.29
CA VAL A 594 -3.77 4.82 -19.13
C VAL A 594 -4.36 4.24 -20.41
N LEU A 595 -5.14 3.17 -20.27
CA LEU A 595 -5.96 2.61 -21.34
C LEU A 595 -7.43 2.91 -21.07
N THR A 596 -8.20 3.12 -22.13
CA THR A 596 -9.64 3.37 -22.03
C THR A 596 -10.35 2.66 -23.16
N SER A 597 -11.40 1.92 -22.84
CA SER A 597 -12.24 1.27 -23.84
C SER A 597 -13.10 2.28 -24.60
N GLU A 598 -13.67 1.87 -25.73
CA GLU A 598 -14.80 2.59 -26.32
C GLU A 598 -15.96 2.70 -25.31
N GLU A 599 -16.75 3.77 -25.39
CA GLU A 599 -17.90 3.98 -24.50
C GLU A 599 -19.10 3.12 -24.91
N THR A 600 -19.79 2.54 -23.93
CA THR A 600 -21.13 1.98 -24.12
C THR A 600 -22.15 3.06 -24.47
N ALA A 601 -23.34 2.65 -24.91
CA ALA A 601 -24.43 3.59 -25.21
C ALA A 601 -24.90 4.43 -23.99
N ASN A 602 -24.65 3.98 -22.77
CA ASN A 602 -24.91 4.71 -21.52
C ASN A 602 -23.67 5.45 -20.97
N GLY A 603 -22.61 5.59 -21.77
CA GLY A 603 -21.43 6.40 -21.44
C GLY A 603 -20.51 5.78 -20.40
N GLN A 604 -20.47 4.45 -20.26
CA GLN A 604 -19.48 3.77 -19.43
C GLN A 604 -18.30 3.32 -20.30
N ALA A 605 -17.08 3.57 -19.84
CA ALA A 605 -15.85 3.06 -20.43
C ALA A 605 -14.95 2.52 -19.33
N THR A 606 -14.39 1.32 -19.52
CA THR A 606 -13.41 0.76 -18.61
C THR A 606 -12.09 1.48 -18.83
N ILE A 607 -11.53 2.03 -17.75
CA ILE A 607 -10.25 2.70 -17.70
C ILE A 607 -9.29 1.83 -16.89
N LEU A 608 -8.07 1.66 -17.37
CA LEU A 608 -6.98 0.97 -16.67
C LEU A 608 -5.83 1.95 -16.47
N ASP A 609 -5.49 2.22 -15.22
CA ASP A 609 -4.28 2.95 -14.83
C ASP A 609 -3.19 1.95 -14.45
N SER A 610 -2.06 2.03 -15.16
CA SER A 610 -0.97 1.08 -15.09
C SER A 610 0.40 1.75 -15.18
N GLN A 611 1.42 1.03 -14.75
CA GLN A 611 2.81 1.45 -14.80
C GLN A 611 3.65 0.33 -15.40
N SER A 612 4.85 0.64 -15.90
CA SER A 612 5.76 -0.36 -16.45
C SER A 612 7.21 -0.07 -16.12
N VAL A 613 8.01 -1.11 -15.92
CA VAL A 613 9.47 -1.03 -15.88
C VAL A 613 10.00 -1.98 -16.93
N GLY A 614 10.62 -1.43 -17.98
CA GLY A 614 10.91 -2.21 -19.18
C GLY A 614 9.62 -2.78 -19.77
N ASN A 615 9.51 -4.11 -19.85
CA ASN A 615 8.35 -4.80 -20.39
C ASN A 615 7.36 -5.30 -19.32
N THR A 616 7.72 -5.20 -18.03
CA THR A 616 6.88 -5.68 -16.92
C THR A 616 5.84 -4.63 -16.56
N GLN A 617 4.57 -5.05 -16.44
CA GLN A 617 3.40 -4.17 -16.24
C GLN A 617 2.84 -4.25 -14.82
N TYR A 618 2.38 -3.14 -14.27
CA TYR A 618 1.93 -3.01 -12.89
C TYR A 618 0.58 -2.30 -12.87
N PHE A 619 -0.43 -2.93 -12.27
CA PHE A 619 -1.80 -2.43 -12.36
C PHE A 619 -2.19 -1.65 -11.11
N THR A 620 -2.31 -0.32 -11.24
CA THR A 620 -2.59 0.56 -10.10
C THR A 620 -4.08 0.54 -9.72
N ALA A 621 -4.97 0.80 -10.68
CA ALA A 621 -6.42 0.70 -10.49
C ALA A 621 -7.14 0.56 -11.84
N ALA A 622 -8.36 0.01 -11.83
CA ALA A 622 -9.17 -0.02 -13.04
C ALA A 622 -10.70 0.01 -12.78
N GLY A 623 -11.44 0.51 -13.75
CA GLY A 623 -12.90 0.57 -13.73
C GLY A 623 -13.47 1.79 -14.43
N PHE A 624 -14.71 2.12 -14.10
CA PHE A 624 -15.46 3.23 -14.67
C PHE A 624 -15.16 4.46 -13.83
N ASP A 625 -15.17 5.61 -14.49
CA ASP A 625 -14.91 6.89 -13.83
C ASP A 625 -15.85 7.09 -12.61
N GLY A 626 -15.25 7.51 -11.49
CA GLY A 626 -15.95 7.71 -10.22
C GLY A 626 -16.49 6.45 -9.54
N ARG A 627 -16.12 5.24 -9.99
CA ARG A 627 -16.58 3.96 -9.41
C ARG A 627 -15.48 3.06 -8.84
N THR A 628 -14.22 3.48 -8.89
CA THR A 628 -13.10 2.73 -8.30
C THR A 628 -12.22 3.66 -7.47
N VAL A 629 -11.97 3.31 -6.21
CA VAL A 629 -11.04 4.04 -5.33
C VAL A 629 -9.62 3.96 -5.87
N GLY A 630 -8.95 5.11 -5.96
CA GLY A 630 -7.59 5.20 -6.50
C GLY A 630 -7.51 5.17 -8.03
N LEU A 631 -8.64 5.05 -8.74
CA LEU A 631 -8.69 5.32 -10.17
C LEU A 631 -8.81 6.83 -10.36
N THR A 632 -7.69 7.50 -10.61
CA THR A 632 -7.68 8.92 -10.94
C THR A 632 -7.83 9.12 -12.43
N THR A 633 -9.00 9.60 -12.85
CA THR A 633 -9.19 10.19 -14.20
C THR A 633 -8.63 11.61 -14.31
N LEU A 634 -8.15 12.16 -13.20
CA LEU A 634 -7.32 13.36 -13.18
C LEU A 634 -5.87 12.96 -13.51
N ASP A 635 -5.33 13.56 -14.58
CA ASP A 635 -3.89 13.58 -14.90
C ASP A 635 -3.04 13.79 -13.63
N LEU A 636 -2.57 12.68 -13.06
CA LEU A 636 -1.38 12.65 -12.23
C LEU A 636 -0.21 12.62 -13.21
N GLN A 637 0.32 13.79 -13.57
CA GLN A 637 1.60 13.85 -14.24
C GLN A 637 2.66 13.49 -13.21
N PHE A 638 3.36 12.38 -13.45
CA PHE A 638 4.54 12.03 -12.68
C PHE A 638 5.75 12.46 -13.44
N GLY A 639 6.67 13.03 -12.69
CA GLY A 639 7.91 13.61 -13.10
C GLY A 639 8.75 12.76 -14.05
N SER A 640 9.41 13.47 -14.95
CA SER A 640 10.46 12.91 -15.78
C SER A 640 11.83 13.08 -15.12
N THR A 641 12.91 12.72 -15.81
CA THR A 641 14.28 13.10 -15.41
C THR A 641 14.75 14.37 -16.15
N SER A 642 13.79 15.15 -16.65
CA SER A 642 14.00 16.38 -17.40
C SER A 642 13.11 17.46 -16.83
N SER A 643 13.48 18.72 -17.03
CA SER A 643 12.65 19.86 -16.66
C SER A 643 11.22 19.75 -17.18
N ASP A 644 10.26 19.78 -16.27
CA ASP A 644 8.82 19.77 -16.50
C ASP A 644 8.22 21.19 -16.30
N ASP A 645 7.20 21.57 -17.08
CA ASP A 645 6.45 22.83 -16.94
C ASP A 645 4.96 22.52 -16.77
N VAL A 646 4.47 22.62 -15.52
CA VAL A 646 3.17 22.10 -15.10
C VAL A 646 2.34 23.18 -14.42
N THR A 647 1.06 23.33 -14.80
CA THR A 647 0.10 24.20 -14.10
C THR A 647 -1.03 23.39 -13.48
N LEU A 648 -1.20 23.50 -12.17
CA LEU A 648 -2.19 22.78 -11.37
C LEU A 648 -3.45 23.61 -11.11
N LYS A 649 -4.59 22.94 -11.20
CA LYS A 649 -5.89 23.33 -10.63
C LYS A 649 -5.89 23.06 -9.12
N ALA A 650 -6.96 23.53 -8.46
CA ALA A 650 -7.09 23.39 -7.02
C ALA A 650 -7.20 21.91 -6.59
N ASN A 651 -6.66 21.59 -5.41
CA ASN A 651 -6.72 20.27 -4.76
C ASN A 651 -6.08 19.12 -5.56
N GLN A 652 -5.01 19.43 -6.30
CA GLN A 652 -4.22 18.43 -7.03
C GLN A 652 -2.90 18.11 -6.33
N THR A 653 -2.43 16.89 -6.52
CA THR A 653 -1.12 16.41 -6.09
C THR A 653 -0.20 16.26 -7.31
N LEU A 654 1.04 16.75 -7.21
CA LEU A 654 2.05 16.69 -8.26
C LEU A 654 3.40 16.19 -7.69
N PHE A 655 4.08 15.35 -8.46
CA PHE A 655 5.46 14.94 -8.23
C PHE A 655 6.23 15.14 -9.54
N THR A 656 7.21 16.07 -9.64
CA THR A 656 7.90 16.40 -10.92
C THR A 656 9.25 15.73 -11.15
N GLY A 657 9.82 15.04 -10.16
CA GLY A 657 10.96 14.14 -10.38
C GLY A 657 12.31 14.83 -10.40
N ASP A 658 13.17 14.48 -11.36
CA ASP A 658 14.48 15.15 -11.50
C ASP A 658 14.39 16.16 -12.65
N GLY A 659 14.99 17.34 -12.52
CA GLY A 659 14.89 18.39 -13.51
C GLY A 659 14.93 19.76 -12.85
N ALA A 660 15.10 20.81 -13.64
CA ALA A 660 14.80 22.17 -13.16
C ALA A 660 13.36 22.48 -13.56
N ASP A 661 12.41 22.22 -12.67
CA ASP A 661 10.98 22.20 -12.97
C ASP A 661 10.31 23.55 -12.71
N PHE A 662 9.22 23.81 -13.42
CA PHE A 662 8.34 24.93 -13.15
C PHE A 662 6.94 24.43 -12.81
N VAL A 663 6.46 24.75 -11.61
CA VAL A 663 5.13 24.35 -11.13
C VAL A 663 4.26 25.56 -10.79
N GLY A 664 3.19 25.76 -11.54
CA GLY A 664 2.14 26.74 -11.29
C GLY A 664 0.98 26.17 -10.48
N GLY A 665 1.02 26.22 -9.14
CA GLY A 665 -0.04 25.80 -8.24
C GLY A 665 -1.10 26.88 -7.94
N THR A 666 -2.33 26.44 -7.62
CA THR A 666 -3.41 27.34 -7.16
C THR A 666 -3.64 27.18 -5.65
N LYS A 667 -4.62 26.39 -5.21
CA LYS A 667 -4.93 26.22 -3.78
C LYS A 667 -5.15 24.75 -3.43
N GLY A 668 -4.83 24.37 -2.20
CA GLY A 668 -5.04 23.00 -1.73
C GLY A 668 -4.11 21.98 -2.37
N ASN A 669 -2.98 22.41 -2.94
CA ASN A 669 -2.10 21.53 -3.71
C ASN A 669 -1.06 20.84 -2.81
N THR A 670 -0.69 19.61 -3.16
CA THR A 670 0.48 18.93 -2.60
C THR A 670 1.51 18.78 -3.72
N ILE A 671 2.63 19.47 -3.62
CA ILE A 671 3.65 19.55 -4.68
C ILE A 671 4.96 19.00 -4.12
N VAL A 672 5.57 18.07 -4.83
CA VAL A 672 6.93 17.60 -4.57
C VAL A 672 7.72 17.72 -5.85
N THR A 673 8.80 18.51 -5.89
CA THR A 673 9.53 18.69 -7.16
C THR A 673 10.64 17.68 -7.33
N GLY A 674 11.56 17.51 -6.39
CA GLY A 674 12.48 16.37 -6.36
C GLY A 674 13.94 16.80 -6.42
N SER A 675 14.64 16.61 -7.54
CA SER A 675 16.06 17.00 -7.66
C SER A 675 16.30 17.95 -8.82
N GLY A 676 17.01 19.04 -8.60
CA GLY A 676 17.35 20.08 -9.58
C GLY A 676 16.87 21.45 -9.12
N ASP A 677 17.24 22.52 -9.83
CA ASP A 677 16.89 23.89 -9.40
C ASP A 677 15.45 24.24 -9.83
N ASP A 678 14.48 24.07 -8.94
CA ASP A 678 13.06 24.14 -9.23
C ASP A 678 12.44 25.52 -9.00
N THR A 679 11.28 25.78 -9.60
CA THR A 679 10.48 26.99 -9.38
C THR A 679 9.01 26.65 -9.14
N VAL A 680 8.49 26.94 -7.94
CA VAL A 680 7.11 26.65 -7.55
C VAL A 680 6.35 27.95 -7.24
N LEU A 681 5.21 28.15 -7.89
CA LEU A 681 4.20 29.15 -7.53
C LEU A 681 3.07 28.46 -6.78
N VAL A 682 2.67 28.96 -5.61
CA VAL A 682 1.61 28.30 -4.83
C VAL A 682 0.72 29.29 -4.07
N GLY A 683 -0.53 28.91 -3.86
CA GLY A 683 -1.50 29.65 -3.03
C GLY A 683 -1.96 28.85 -1.81
N SER A 684 -3.02 29.34 -1.14
CA SER A 684 -3.47 28.85 0.18
C SER A 684 -3.68 27.34 0.32
N ASN A 685 -3.55 26.85 1.55
CA ASN A 685 -3.81 25.47 1.96
C ASN A 685 -2.96 24.42 1.24
N SER A 686 -1.76 24.80 0.80
CA SER A 686 -0.90 23.91 0.02
C SER A 686 0.31 23.43 0.85
N SER A 687 0.86 22.28 0.45
CA SER A 687 2.10 21.72 0.98
C SER A 687 3.09 21.58 -0.17
N VAL A 688 4.29 22.13 -0.02
CA VAL A 688 5.36 22.06 -1.02
C VAL A 688 6.63 21.50 -0.37
N SER A 689 7.30 20.59 -1.07
CA SER A 689 8.65 20.10 -0.74
C SER A 689 9.47 20.09 -2.02
N THR A 690 10.57 20.86 -2.10
CA THR A 690 11.30 21.00 -3.36
C THR A 690 12.46 20.02 -3.50
N GLY A 691 13.13 19.64 -2.42
CA GLY A 691 14.03 18.48 -2.40
C GLY A 691 15.50 18.90 -2.54
N ASP A 692 16.27 18.29 -3.43
CA ASP A 692 17.69 18.62 -3.63
C ASP A 692 17.82 19.66 -4.77
N GLY A 693 18.46 20.81 -4.57
CA GLY A 693 18.53 21.85 -5.60
C GLY A 693 18.70 23.23 -5.00
N ASN A 694 18.90 24.28 -5.82
CA ASN A 694 18.73 25.66 -5.36
C ASN A 694 17.38 26.15 -5.87
N ASP A 695 16.35 26.00 -5.05
CA ASP A 695 14.96 26.11 -5.47
C ASP A 695 14.38 27.51 -5.23
N GLN A 696 13.30 27.82 -5.94
CA GLN A 696 12.55 29.07 -5.78
C GLN A 696 11.08 28.79 -5.51
N VAL A 697 10.56 29.23 -4.37
CA VAL A 697 9.13 29.08 -4.04
C VAL A 697 8.48 30.43 -3.78
N PHE A 698 7.47 30.76 -4.58
CA PHE A 698 6.67 31.97 -4.42
C PHE A 698 5.26 31.66 -3.92
N ILE A 699 4.97 32.14 -2.71
CA ILE A 699 3.69 31.94 -2.03
C ILE A 699 2.82 33.20 -2.20
N GLY A 700 1.61 33.03 -2.72
CA GLY A 700 0.63 34.12 -2.84
C GLY A 700 0.76 34.99 -4.10
N THR A 701 1.37 34.48 -5.17
CA THR A 701 1.47 35.19 -6.47
C THR A 701 0.12 35.38 -7.18
N ASN A 702 -0.85 34.52 -6.87
CA ASN A 702 -2.22 34.56 -7.41
C ASN A 702 -3.25 35.06 -6.38
N GLY A 703 -2.80 35.87 -5.41
CA GLY A 703 -3.61 36.47 -4.33
C GLY A 703 -3.18 36.00 -2.94
N PRO A 704 -3.70 36.62 -1.86
CA PRO A 704 -3.18 36.43 -0.51
C PRO A 704 -3.28 34.98 -0.03
N ALA A 705 -2.14 34.38 0.31
CA ALA A 705 -2.06 32.99 0.75
C ALA A 705 -2.11 32.83 2.28
N ASN A 706 -2.61 31.68 2.73
CA ASN A 706 -2.60 31.27 4.13
C ASN A 706 -2.57 29.75 4.28
N ASN A 707 -2.21 29.27 5.47
CA ASN A 707 -2.16 27.85 5.81
C ASN A 707 -1.33 27.05 4.79
N THR A 708 -0.22 27.63 4.33
CA THR A 708 0.69 26.99 3.37
C THR A 708 1.98 26.63 4.09
N THR A 709 2.48 25.44 3.82
CA THR A 709 3.76 24.93 4.34
C THR A 709 4.69 24.67 3.16
N VAL A 710 5.92 25.19 3.25
CA VAL A 710 6.97 24.99 2.25
C VAL A 710 8.24 24.51 2.93
N ASP A 711 8.84 23.47 2.39
CA ASP A 711 10.14 22.91 2.77
C ASP A 711 11.07 22.94 1.55
N GLY A 712 12.15 23.72 1.62
CA GLY A 712 13.15 23.87 0.55
C GLY A 712 13.94 22.59 0.33
N GLY A 713 14.45 22.01 1.41
CA GLY A 713 15.17 20.74 1.36
C GLY A 713 16.68 20.97 1.41
N ALA A 714 17.45 20.49 0.43
CA ALA A 714 18.89 20.59 0.42
C ALA A 714 19.39 21.46 -0.73
N GLY A 715 20.21 22.46 -0.42
CA GLY A 715 20.79 23.42 -1.35
C GLY A 715 20.46 24.84 -0.89
N ASN A 716 20.72 25.86 -1.72
CA ASN A 716 20.54 27.26 -1.30
C ASN A 716 19.23 27.79 -1.88
N ASP A 717 18.16 27.76 -1.08
CA ASP A 717 16.79 27.97 -1.55
C ASP A 717 16.32 29.42 -1.35
N GLU A 718 15.41 29.87 -2.22
CA GLU A 718 14.74 31.17 -2.12
C GLU A 718 13.23 30.98 -1.92
N ILE A 719 12.74 31.26 -0.71
CA ILE A 719 11.30 31.16 -0.39
C ILE A 719 10.74 32.55 -0.14
N THR A 720 9.84 33.00 -1.01
CA THR A 720 9.22 34.33 -0.93
C THR A 720 7.71 34.26 -0.71
N VAL A 721 7.24 34.86 0.38
CA VAL A 721 5.82 35.16 0.59
C VAL A 721 5.51 36.55 0.03
N VAL A 722 4.82 36.59 -1.10
CA VAL A 722 4.47 37.83 -1.82
C VAL A 722 3.29 38.53 -1.16
N GLU A 723 2.19 37.80 -0.95
CA GLU A 723 0.99 38.30 -0.26
C GLU A 723 0.48 37.24 0.74
N ALA A 724 0.20 37.65 1.99
CA ALA A 724 -0.31 36.75 3.03
C ALA A 724 -1.59 37.27 3.70
N ASN A 725 -2.56 36.37 3.90
CA ASN A 725 -3.78 36.61 4.70
C ASN A 725 -4.00 35.51 5.75
N GLY A 726 -3.05 35.41 6.68
CA GLY A 726 -3.02 34.37 7.71
C GLY A 726 -1.58 33.95 7.99
N SER A 727 -1.38 32.77 8.55
CA SER A 727 -0.06 32.21 8.86
C SER A 727 0.39 31.24 7.78
N ASN A 728 1.67 31.26 7.43
CA ASN A 728 2.35 30.23 6.63
C ASN A 728 3.62 29.79 7.38
N ASN A 729 4.12 28.60 7.04
CA ASN A 729 5.34 28.02 7.60
C ASN A 729 6.35 27.82 6.47
N LEU A 730 7.54 28.39 6.63
CA LEU A 730 8.63 28.35 5.67
C LEU A 730 9.83 27.69 6.33
N PHE A 731 10.40 26.67 5.68
CA PHE A 731 11.59 25.97 6.10
C PHE A 731 12.59 26.00 4.93
N GLY A 732 13.77 26.59 5.13
CA GLY A 732 14.88 26.52 4.17
C GLY A 732 15.52 25.13 4.19
N ALA A 733 15.75 24.62 5.39
CA ALA A 733 16.35 23.33 5.70
C ALA A 733 17.89 23.32 5.56
N ALA A 734 18.50 22.70 4.55
CA ALA A 734 19.94 22.50 4.52
C ALA A 734 20.63 23.28 3.39
N GLY A 735 21.32 24.36 3.72
CA GLY A 735 22.13 25.18 2.82
C GLY A 735 22.08 26.63 3.25
N ASN A 736 22.51 27.57 2.41
CA ASN A 736 22.45 29.00 2.74
C ASN A 736 21.20 29.61 2.12
N ASP A 737 20.11 29.61 2.86
CA ASP A 737 18.77 29.89 2.34
C ASP A 737 18.40 31.37 2.47
N THR A 738 17.51 31.82 1.59
CA THR A 738 16.95 33.18 1.61
C THR A 738 15.43 33.11 1.75
N LEU A 739 14.92 33.49 2.92
CA LEU A 739 13.50 33.48 3.23
C LEU A 739 12.98 34.92 3.35
N THR A 740 12.06 35.32 2.47
CA THR A 740 11.52 36.69 2.44
C THR A 740 10.00 36.72 2.63
N VAL A 741 9.55 37.42 3.67
CA VAL A 741 8.15 37.80 3.86
C VAL A 741 7.97 39.27 3.48
N VAL A 742 7.38 39.51 2.31
CA VAL A 742 7.19 40.87 1.77
C VAL A 742 6.11 41.62 2.56
N GLU A 743 5.00 40.96 2.86
CA GLU A 743 3.91 41.49 3.68
C GLU A 743 3.21 40.34 4.44
N GLY A 744 2.67 40.60 5.63
CA GLY A 744 1.92 39.60 6.39
C GLY A 744 2.12 39.67 7.91
N THR A 745 1.34 38.86 8.63
CA THR A 745 1.48 38.70 10.09
C THR A 745 1.47 37.24 10.49
N ARG A 746 2.12 36.88 11.60
CA ARG A 746 2.16 35.51 12.13
C ARG A 746 2.74 34.49 11.14
N GLN A 747 3.71 34.89 10.33
CA GLN A 747 4.52 33.96 9.55
C GLN A 747 5.55 33.29 10.46
N LEU A 748 5.86 32.03 10.15
CA LEU A 748 6.92 31.27 10.78
C LEU A 748 7.99 30.97 9.71
N SER A 749 9.20 31.44 9.92
CA SER A 749 10.34 31.25 9.02
C SER A 749 11.48 30.58 9.79
N PHE A 750 12.00 29.48 9.27
CA PHE A 750 13.13 28.74 9.81
C PHE A 750 14.17 28.58 8.70
N GLY A 751 15.38 29.10 8.92
CA GLY A 751 16.50 28.96 7.98
C GLY A 751 16.92 27.51 7.93
N GLY A 752 17.57 27.02 8.98
CA GLY A 752 17.93 25.63 9.12
C GLY A 752 19.40 25.45 9.42
N SER A 753 20.12 24.73 8.56
CA SER A 753 21.57 24.57 8.69
C SER A 753 22.28 25.24 7.52
N GLY A 754 23.22 26.13 7.81
CA GLY A 754 23.94 26.94 6.85
C GLY A 754 23.81 28.42 7.23
N ASN A 755 24.38 29.32 6.43
CA ASN A 755 24.39 30.75 6.75
C ASN A 755 23.22 31.44 6.05
N ASP A 756 22.09 31.53 6.74
CA ASP A 756 20.81 31.91 6.17
C ASP A 756 20.56 33.41 6.21
N THR A 757 19.68 33.88 5.33
CA THR A 757 19.17 35.26 5.32
C THR A 757 17.65 35.28 5.39
N LEU A 758 17.12 35.71 6.54
CA LEU A 758 15.67 35.79 6.78
C LEU A 758 15.24 37.25 6.84
N THR A 759 14.28 37.64 6.01
CA THR A 759 13.74 39.00 5.96
C THR A 759 12.23 39.04 6.19
N SER A 760 11.80 39.76 7.21
CA SER A 760 10.40 40.11 7.47
C SER A 760 10.20 41.60 7.28
N LYS A 761 9.32 41.99 6.35
CA LYS A 761 8.83 43.38 6.23
C LYS A 761 7.45 43.56 6.88
N GLY A 762 6.85 42.47 7.36
CA GLY A 762 5.55 42.42 8.02
C GLY A 762 5.61 42.73 9.51
N SER A 763 4.67 42.16 10.28
CA SER A 763 4.65 42.31 11.73
C SER A 763 4.20 41.06 12.48
N ASN A 764 4.65 40.88 13.72
CA ASN A 764 4.31 39.73 14.57
C ASN A 764 4.69 38.37 13.94
N ASN A 765 5.80 38.34 13.21
CA ASN A 765 6.38 37.14 12.61
C ASN A 765 7.44 36.53 13.54
N ARG A 766 7.79 35.26 13.29
CA ARG A 766 8.86 34.57 14.00
C ARG A 766 9.90 34.08 13.02
N LEU A 767 11.14 34.47 13.25
CA LEU A 767 12.30 34.15 12.42
C LEU A 767 13.30 33.37 13.28
N TYR A 768 13.72 32.22 12.79
CA TYR A 768 14.71 31.35 13.40
C TYR A 768 15.82 31.12 12.37
N GLY A 769 17.05 31.55 12.67
CA GLY A 769 18.21 31.32 11.81
C GLY A 769 18.54 29.83 11.78
N GLY A 770 18.94 29.28 12.92
CA GLY A 770 19.20 27.86 13.07
C GLY A 770 20.66 27.63 13.44
N SER A 771 21.40 26.89 12.63
CA SER A 771 22.84 26.69 12.82
C SER A 771 23.62 27.28 11.66
N GLY A 772 24.62 28.12 11.95
CA GLY A 772 25.39 28.86 10.96
C GLY A 772 25.42 30.36 11.31
N ASP A 773 26.17 31.15 10.55
CA ASP A 773 26.27 32.59 10.78
C ASP A 773 25.15 33.31 10.03
N ASP A 774 24.02 33.56 10.69
CA ASP A 774 22.77 33.98 10.06
C ASP A 774 22.57 35.51 10.04
N LYS A 775 21.74 35.97 9.10
CA LYS A 775 21.30 37.36 9.00
C LYS A 775 19.78 37.48 9.06
N LEU A 776 19.27 38.06 10.13
CA LEU A 776 17.84 38.21 10.35
C LEU A 776 17.44 39.69 10.28
N PHE A 777 16.54 40.04 9.38
CA PHE A 777 15.99 41.38 9.20
C PHE A 777 14.52 41.41 9.62
N SER A 778 14.24 42.18 10.67
CA SER A 778 12.91 42.32 11.24
C SER A 778 12.12 43.50 10.67
N GLY A 779 10.79 43.37 10.70
CA GLY A 779 9.85 44.46 10.57
C GLY A 779 9.50 45.02 11.94
N VAL A 780 8.29 44.70 12.41
CA VAL A 780 7.68 45.32 13.61
C VAL A 780 7.05 44.28 14.51
N ASN A 781 7.35 44.32 15.81
CA ASN A 781 6.85 43.34 16.79
C ASN A 781 7.14 41.86 16.44
N ASP A 782 8.19 41.59 15.67
CA ASP A 782 8.63 40.23 15.35
C ASP A 782 9.47 39.65 16.50
N SER A 783 9.66 38.34 16.46
CA SER A 783 10.60 37.60 17.32
C SER A 783 11.69 36.97 16.46
N LEU A 784 12.95 37.32 16.74
CA LEU A 784 14.12 36.85 16.03
C LEU A 784 14.95 35.97 16.96
N PHE A 785 15.39 34.83 16.47
CA PHE A 785 16.29 33.89 17.13
C PHE A 785 17.41 33.57 16.15
N GLY A 786 18.65 33.94 16.47
CA GLY A 786 19.83 33.61 15.66
C GLY A 786 20.07 32.10 15.68
N GLY A 787 20.59 31.59 16.78
CA GLY A 787 20.74 30.16 17.02
C GLY A 787 22.17 29.82 17.38
N ASP A 788 22.76 28.83 16.72
CA ASP A 788 24.19 28.51 16.86
C ASP A 788 24.97 29.23 15.76
N GLY A 789 25.97 30.04 16.07
CA GLY A 789 26.79 30.78 15.09
C GLY A 789 26.98 32.24 15.46
N ASP A 790 27.78 32.97 14.68
CA ASP A 790 28.00 34.41 14.88
C ASP A 790 26.94 35.23 14.11
N ASP A 791 25.80 35.49 14.73
CA ASP A 791 24.62 36.01 14.04
C ASP A 791 24.53 37.54 13.96
N VAL A 792 23.80 38.04 12.96
CA VAL A 792 23.52 39.49 12.80
C VAL A 792 22.01 39.74 12.69
N LEU A 793 21.44 40.33 13.75
CA LEU A 793 20.01 40.58 13.87
C LEU A 793 19.70 42.09 13.75
N PHE A 794 18.94 42.48 12.73
CA PHE A 794 18.49 43.85 12.49
C PHE A 794 17.05 44.05 12.97
N ALA A 795 16.86 44.95 13.93
CA ALA A 795 15.56 45.16 14.58
C ALA A 795 14.59 46.07 13.80
N GLY A 796 14.84 46.36 12.52
CA GLY A 796 13.96 47.20 11.70
C GLY A 796 13.80 48.65 12.18
N GLN A 797 13.08 49.46 11.41
CA GLN A 797 12.99 50.91 11.65
C GLN A 797 11.95 51.33 12.70
N GLN A 798 10.92 50.52 12.97
CA GLN A 798 9.85 50.89 13.92
C GLN A 798 10.09 50.30 15.33
N GLY A 799 10.78 49.17 15.41
CA GLY A 799 11.10 48.47 16.66
C GLY A 799 9.92 47.68 17.25
N GLY A 800 9.95 47.44 18.57
CA GLY A 800 9.01 46.56 19.26
C GLY A 800 9.38 45.06 19.17
N ASN A 801 10.55 44.74 18.61
CA ASN A 801 10.98 43.39 18.33
C ASN A 801 11.59 42.72 19.57
N ARG A 802 11.54 41.39 19.61
CA ARG A 802 12.25 40.55 20.59
C ARG A 802 13.36 39.78 19.90
N LEU A 803 14.58 39.91 20.37
CA LEU A 803 15.77 39.36 19.72
C LEU A 803 16.54 38.47 20.70
N SER A 804 16.92 37.28 20.24
CA SER A 804 17.81 36.35 20.92
C SER A 804 18.94 35.98 19.96
N GLY A 805 20.18 36.12 20.38
CA GLY A 805 21.35 35.78 19.55
C GLY A 805 21.60 34.28 19.58
N GLY A 806 21.63 33.70 20.78
CA GLY A 806 21.92 32.30 20.98
C GLY A 806 23.39 32.07 21.35
N ALA A 807 24.05 31.12 20.68
CA ALA A 807 25.41 30.72 20.96
C ALA A 807 26.35 31.25 19.88
N GLY A 808 27.27 32.13 20.24
CA GLY A 808 28.26 32.67 19.31
C GLY A 808 28.60 34.11 19.68
N ILE A 809 29.13 34.87 18.71
CA ILE A 809 29.41 36.30 18.84
C ILE A 809 28.39 37.09 18.04
N ASP A 810 27.30 37.47 18.71
CA ASP A 810 26.15 38.04 18.02
C ASP A 810 26.17 39.56 17.94
N GLN A 811 25.55 40.10 16.90
CA GLN A 811 25.35 41.53 16.70
C GLN A 811 23.87 41.90 16.61
N PHE A 812 23.40 42.68 17.58
CA PHE A 812 22.04 43.20 17.63
C PHE A 812 21.99 44.64 17.11
N TRP A 813 21.67 44.82 15.83
CA TRP A 813 21.49 46.14 15.20
C TRP A 813 20.12 46.71 15.53
N ILE A 814 20.03 47.34 16.69
CA ILE A 814 18.78 47.87 17.27
C ILE A 814 18.30 49.19 16.64
N ALA A 815 19.18 49.89 15.92
CA ALA A 815 18.87 51.10 15.16
C ALA A 815 19.86 51.25 14.00
N ASN A 816 19.33 51.25 12.77
CA ASN A 816 20.13 51.37 11.54
C ASN A 816 19.42 52.35 10.58
N GLY A 817 20.03 53.50 10.31
CA GLY A 817 19.51 54.59 9.46
C GLY A 817 18.43 55.48 10.10
N SER A 818 17.65 54.98 11.05
CA SER A 818 16.67 55.75 11.81
C SER A 818 16.53 55.27 13.25
N LEU A 819 16.03 56.14 14.14
CA LEU A 819 15.68 55.75 15.51
C LEU A 819 14.35 54.97 15.54
N PRO A 820 14.21 53.93 16.38
CA PRO A 820 12.96 53.18 16.51
C PRO A 820 11.87 54.00 17.19
N THR A 821 10.61 53.71 16.85
CA THR A 821 9.43 54.30 17.50
C THR A 821 8.99 53.55 18.76
N SER A 822 9.34 52.27 18.85
CA SER A 822 9.09 51.40 20.00
C SER A 822 10.40 50.70 20.37
N LYS A 823 10.70 50.60 21.67
CA LYS A 823 11.92 49.91 22.11
C LYS A 823 11.91 48.44 21.71
N ASN A 824 13.08 47.93 21.35
CA ASN A 824 13.32 46.51 21.17
C ASN A 824 13.66 45.85 22.52
N ILE A 825 13.69 44.52 22.54
CA ILE A 825 14.07 43.72 23.71
C ILE A 825 15.08 42.69 23.26
N VAL A 826 16.27 42.68 23.87
CA VAL A 826 17.26 41.61 23.70
C VAL A 826 17.23 40.72 24.92
N THR A 827 17.08 39.41 24.73
CA THR A 827 16.74 38.47 25.82
C THR A 827 17.92 37.74 26.44
N ASP A 828 19.06 37.65 25.76
CA ASP A 828 20.18 36.77 26.12
C ASP A 828 21.57 37.41 25.96
N PHE A 829 21.63 38.74 25.82
CA PHE A 829 22.89 39.48 25.58
C PHE A 829 24.05 39.04 26.50
N ALA A 830 25.14 38.54 25.92
CA ALA A 830 26.34 38.12 26.60
C ALA A 830 27.41 39.23 26.60
N ILE A 831 27.62 39.85 27.76
CA ILE A 831 28.63 40.93 27.95
C ILE A 831 30.03 40.43 27.59
N GLY A 832 30.77 41.24 26.84
CA GLY A 832 32.12 40.91 26.37
C GLY A 832 32.18 40.01 25.14
N THR A 833 31.09 39.31 24.83
CA THR A 833 30.94 38.51 23.62
C THR A 833 30.16 39.33 22.59
N ASP A 834 28.88 39.54 22.82
CA ASP A 834 27.95 40.14 21.87
C ASP A 834 28.16 41.66 21.70
N LYS A 835 27.51 42.22 20.68
CA LYS A 835 27.55 43.65 20.39
C LYS A 835 26.16 44.22 20.14
N ILE A 836 25.90 45.39 20.70
CA ILE A 836 24.78 46.24 20.31
C ILE A 836 25.23 47.18 19.19
N GLY A 837 24.65 47.00 18.00
CA GLY A 837 24.93 47.78 16.79
C GLY A 837 24.05 49.02 16.66
N LEU A 838 24.68 50.17 16.34
CA LEU A 838 24.03 51.45 16.09
C LEU A 838 24.63 52.12 14.85
N GLY A 839 23.85 52.23 13.77
CA GLY A 839 24.33 52.73 12.47
C GLY A 839 23.51 53.90 11.94
N GLY A 840 24.14 54.96 11.44
CA GLY A 840 23.46 56.01 10.66
C GLY A 840 22.45 56.88 11.43
N ILE A 841 22.51 56.94 12.76
CA ILE A 841 21.56 57.69 13.62
C ILE A 841 22.18 58.92 14.32
N GLY A 842 23.39 59.32 13.92
CA GLY A 842 24.07 60.51 14.47
C GLY A 842 24.75 60.31 15.84
N VAL A 843 24.80 59.08 16.36
CA VAL A 843 25.60 58.71 17.53
C VAL A 843 26.71 57.76 17.10
N ASN A 844 27.96 58.19 17.28
CA ASN A 844 29.14 57.47 16.77
C ASN A 844 30.08 56.99 17.90
N GLN A 845 29.67 57.10 19.16
CA GLN A 845 30.48 56.73 20.31
C GLN A 845 29.61 56.45 21.54
N PHE A 846 30.11 55.58 22.42
CA PHE A 846 29.42 55.11 23.63
C PHE A 846 28.95 56.23 24.56
N SER A 847 29.73 57.31 24.70
CA SER A 847 29.38 58.46 25.54
C SER A 847 28.13 59.22 25.08
N GLY A 848 27.64 58.96 23.86
CA GLY A 848 26.37 59.50 23.35
C GLY A 848 25.12 58.75 23.82
N LEU A 849 25.27 57.65 24.55
CA LEU A 849 24.17 56.82 25.05
C LEU A 849 23.82 57.16 26.50
N THR A 850 22.54 57.01 26.84
CA THR A 850 22.07 57.00 28.24
C THR A 850 21.66 55.59 28.62
N LEU A 851 22.32 55.03 29.64
CA LEU A 851 22.00 53.72 30.21
C LEU A 851 21.23 53.91 31.52
N LEU A 852 20.02 53.36 31.61
CA LEU A 852 19.17 53.43 32.79
C LEU A 852 18.85 52.02 33.30
N GLN A 853 19.23 51.71 34.54
CA GLN A 853 18.80 50.48 35.20
C GLN A 853 17.29 50.52 35.47
N GLN A 854 16.57 49.47 35.09
CA GLN A 854 15.15 49.27 35.35
C GLN A 854 14.91 47.87 35.93
N GLY A 855 14.84 47.78 37.26
CA GLY A 855 14.79 46.47 37.92
C GLY A 855 16.08 45.69 37.62
N ASN A 856 15.94 44.48 37.06
CA ASN A 856 17.07 43.63 36.67
C ASN A 856 17.58 43.92 35.24
N ASP A 857 16.91 44.78 34.48
CA ASP A 857 17.19 45.02 33.07
C ASP A 857 17.86 46.40 32.86
N THR A 858 18.56 46.56 31.74
CA THR A 858 19.13 47.85 31.34
C THR A 858 18.41 48.43 30.13
N LEU A 859 17.93 49.66 30.25
CA LEU A 859 17.36 50.42 29.15
C LEU A 859 18.43 51.31 28.50
N VAL A 860 18.63 51.17 27.19
CA VAL A 860 19.53 52.01 26.39
C VAL A 860 18.74 53.08 25.63
N LYS A 861 19.17 54.34 25.73
CA LYS A 861 18.47 55.49 25.16
C LYS A 861 19.39 56.46 24.43
N ILE A 862 18.80 57.21 23.49
CA ILE A 862 19.37 58.43 22.91
C ILE A 862 18.37 59.57 23.13
N GLY A 863 18.77 60.58 23.91
CA GLY A 863 17.85 61.63 24.35
C GLY A 863 16.64 61.04 25.07
N ASN A 864 15.44 61.29 24.53
CA ASN A 864 14.20 60.73 25.06
C ASN A 864 13.79 59.38 24.43
N THR A 865 14.42 58.98 23.34
CA THR A 865 14.05 57.76 22.59
C THR A 865 14.63 56.52 23.26
N GLU A 866 13.78 55.54 23.49
CA GLU A 866 14.14 54.22 24.03
C GLU A 866 14.48 53.28 22.87
N LEU A 867 15.70 52.75 22.85
CA LEU A 867 16.16 51.92 21.74
C LEU A 867 15.96 50.43 22.03
N VAL A 868 16.49 49.97 23.17
CA VAL A 868 16.47 48.56 23.55
C VAL A 868 16.46 48.39 25.07
N SER A 869 15.75 47.37 25.53
CA SER A 869 15.86 46.81 26.88
C SER A 869 16.70 45.53 26.82
N LEU A 870 17.81 45.50 27.55
CA LEU A 870 18.67 44.32 27.70
C LEU A 870 18.25 43.58 28.97
N VAL A 871 17.65 42.40 28.80
CA VAL A 871 17.05 41.64 29.90
C VAL A 871 18.14 41.04 30.78
N GLY A 872 18.01 41.20 32.11
CA GLY A 872 18.95 40.64 33.10
C GLY A 872 20.33 41.30 33.14
N ILE A 873 20.54 42.39 32.39
CA ILE A 873 21.83 43.09 32.33
C ILE A 873 21.87 44.25 33.32
N THR A 874 22.97 44.34 34.08
CA THR A 874 23.25 45.46 34.96
C THR A 874 23.92 46.60 34.19
N SER A 875 23.43 47.84 34.33
CA SER A 875 23.85 48.94 33.46
C SER A 875 25.32 49.32 33.62
N THR A 876 25.89 49.12 34.80
CA THR A 876 27.29 49.43 35.11
C THR A 876 28.28 48.38 34.63
N SER A 877 27.83 47.21 34.17
CA SER A 877 28.72 46.20 33.58
C SER A 877 28.93 46.39 32.08
N LEU A 878 28.17 47.27 31.43
CA LEU A 878 28.33 47.60 30.01
C LEU A 878 29.45 48.62 29.79
N THR A 879 30.22 48.41 28.75
CA THR A 879 31.35 49.24 28.34
C THR A 879 31.25 49.61 26.86
N ALA A 880 32.15 50.47 26.38
CA ALA A 880 32.22 50.80 24.95
C ALA A 880 32.50 49.57 24.05
N ASN A 881 33.08 48.50 24.58
CA ASN A 881 33.38 47.28 23.82
C ASN A 881 32.14 46.42 23.56
N ASP A 882 31.03 46.67 24.24
CA ASP A 882 29.76 45.96 24.06
C ASP A 882 28.90 46.61 22.95
N PHE A 883 29.43 47.64 22.29
CA PHE A 883 28.72 48.42 21.28
C PHE A 883 29.58 48.58 20.01
N VAL A 884 28.91 48.55 18.86
CA VAL A 884 29.52 48.86 17.55
C VAL A 884 28.77 50.05 16.96
N PHE A 885 29.52 51.06 16.51
CA PHE A 885 28.95 52.28 15.93
C PHE A 885 29.36 52.42 14.46
N SER A 886 28.42 52.80 13.61
CA SER A 886 28.69 53.17 12.21
C SER A 886 28.12 54.56 11.90
N ALA A 887 28.92 55.37 11.20
CA ALA A 887 28.51 56.70 10.77
C ALA A 887 27.39 56.65 9.70
N ASN A 888 27.32 55.56 8.94
CA ASN A 888 26.31 55.34 7.90
C ASN A 888 25.40 54.17 8.28
N ALA A 889 24.23 54.09 7.64
CA ALA A 889 23.45 52.86 7.66
C ALA A 889 24.27 51.75 6.98
N ILE A 890 24.21 50.54 7.53
CA ILE A 890 24.93 49.36 7.04
C ILE A 890 23.98 48.47 6.25
#